data_AF-A0A1I7XPQ0-F1
#
_entry.id   AF-A0A1I7XPQ0-F1
#
_cell.length_a   1.000
_cell.length_b   1.000
_cell.length_c   1.000
_cell.angle_alpha   90.00
_cell.angle_beta   90.00
_cell.angle_gamma   90.00
#
_symmetry.space_group_name_H-M   'P 1'
#
loop_
_entity.id
_entity.type
_entity.pdbx_description
1 polymer ?
#
loop_
_entity_poly.entity_id
_entity_poly.type
_entity_poly.pdbx_seq_one_letter_code
_entity_poly.pdbx_strand_id
1 'polypeptide(L)'
;MSCIGASSSSDSESLSLSQIPIVVAERKPLRTWRLTPDGLVEITENNRQQMGAFLDKPKTAKTNSSGEGNVTEVLKSNGGVLCSKSIALLEEGIKAGFLSLDENIRKRLDTDRSGSTAVCAMVTPTHIIIANLGDSRAVVSRKGERSFGTEDHKVFIPYHDKERERIVGAGGSVMIQRINGSLAVSRAFGDFEYKSVPGLDPCKQLVSPEPDVYVLERQKDKDEFLVVACDGIYDVMENEELCRFVESRLHVCSDLNTVCNDALDACLSKGSRDNMTMIVVCFEGAPCIDHEKVAFEEAWKEEMRKAIEDVISLETGKSTWRPNDEIGIEFVLRQLAQNDSTPRDGPAHMVRSLVDQVSNIASNYIFPVLSLICKYYRWNIFCLGRFFMGCGAGLGFVCATVVLFEMVPYTKRPAHFFVLGLAFAFATLIINVLPLLDANSTQIILFSSLFTGLSGADHCLGVLYLLLKPNENEILKNDHLDFPHEKEPAPSSFPVTLVYALMMLNVTIGVPIILGFSTVIFQNFGVTFFYASIFSTTFPVAQIVLILILHKTLIDRRILIIGGYAVAVFIQTILLLTLIYPYIPSEHAAVAESILLWLLAVVVSVPCNTALCVIGEQFTSPYEQMVFTSRGRAVMWILAAVSTTSFVPMLKTYGLAITFMPYITLSLMLLLLIVKIYPTYP
;
A
#
# COMPACT_ATOMS: atom_id res chain seq x y z
N MET A 1 -9.29 -28.12 -13.69
CA MET A 1 -10.60 -27.93 -13.03
C MET A 1 -10.47 -26.83 -12.00
N SER A 2 -11.02 -25.64 -12.26
CA SER A 2 -11.23 -24.61 -11.25
C SER A 2 -12.41 -23.75 -11.70
N CYS A 3 -13.53 -23.91 -11.01
CA CYS A 3 -14.59 -22.91 -10.97
C CYS A 3 -14.64 -22.41 -9.53
N ILE A 4 -14.48 -21.10 -9.35
CA ILE A 4 -15.30 -20.20 -8.52
C ILE A 4 -14.52 -18.87 -8.50
N GLY A 5 -14.99 -17.93 -9.31
CA GLY A 5 -14.83 -16.50 -9.10
C GLY A 5 -16.23 -15.92 -8.98
N ALA A 6 -16.68 -15.70 -7.74
CA ALA A 6 -17.78 -14.80 -7.43
C ALA A 6 -17.61 -14.37 -5.97
N SER A 7 -17.29 -13.10 -5.79
CA SER A 7 -17.20 -12.41 -4.51
C SER A 7 -18.56 -11.83 -4.13
N SER A 8 -19.08 -12.14 -2.93
CA SER A 8 -19.80 -11.19 -2.08
C SER A 8 -20.20 -11.81 -0.73
N SER A 9 -19.63 -11.27 0.36
CA SER A 9 -20.40 -11.01 1.59
C SER A 9 -19.64 -9.99 2.43
N SER A 10 -20.16 -8.77 2.42
CA SER A 10 -19.85 -7.69 3.36
C SER A 10 -20.40 -8.04 4.74
N ASP A 11 -19.52 -8.19 5.73
CA ASP A 11 -19.90 -7.97 7.12
C ASP A 11 -19.55 -6.53 7.49
N SER A 12 -20.59 -5.75 7.76
CA SER A 12 -20.51 -4.38 8.24
C SER A 12 -20.48 -4.35 9.76
N GLU A 13 -19.38 -3.87 10.34
CA GLU A 13 -19.41 -3.04 11.55
C GLU A 13 -18.41 -1.87 11.40
N SER A 14 -18.81 -0.73 11.92
CA SER A 14 -18.40 0.61 11.48
C SER A 14 -17.14 1.18 12.14
N LEU A 15 -16.36 1.91 11.32
CA LEU A 15 -15.53 3.11 11.59
C LEU A 15 -14.23 3.00 12.43
N SER A 16 -13.07 3.10 11.76
CA SER A 16 -12.23 4.32 11.73
C SER A 16 -11.07 4.18 10.72
N LEU A 17 -10.77 5.26 9.99
CA LEU A 17 -9.78 5.31 8.91
C LEU A 17 -8.33 5.39 9.44
N SER A 18 -7.49 4.38 9.18
CA SER A 18 -6.07 4.55 8.83
C SER A 18 -5.41 3.23 8.35
N GLN A 19 -4.80 3.29 7.17
CA GLN A 19 -3.78 2.38 6.58
C GLN A 19 -4.07 0.86 6.60
N ILE A 20 -4.64 0.34 5.51
CA ILE A 20 -4.65 -1.10 5.21
C ILE A 20 -3.33 -1.44 4.49
N PRO A 21 -2.54 -2.43 4.96
CA PRO A 21 -1.38 -2.93 4.25
C PRO A 21 -1.82 -3.58 2.94
N ILE A 22 -1.06 -3.41 1.86
CA ILE A 22 -1.26 -4.17 0.61
C ILE A 22 -1.08 -5.65 0.94
N VAL A 23 -2.15 -6.34 1.27
CA VAL A 23 -2.19 -7.80 1.33
C VAL A 23 -2.30 -8.24 -0.11
N VAL A 24 -1.16 -8.55 -0.73
CA VAL A 24 -1.14 -9.46 -1.87
C VAL A 24 -1.75 -10.75 -1.35
N ALA A 25 -3.03 -10.98 -1.64
CA ALA A 25 -3.68 -12.24 -1.31
C ALA A 25 -2.81 -13.35 -1.90
N GLU A 26 -2.27 -14.23 -1.05
CA GLU A 26 -1.64 -15.46 -1.50
C GLU A 26 -2.59 -16.11 -2.51
N ARG A 27 -2.13 -16.30 -3.75
CA ARG A 27 -2.84 -17.13 -4.73
C ARG A 27 -3.00 -18.50 -4.07
N LYS A 28 -4.21 -18.81 -3.59
CA LYS A 28 -4.52 -20.15 -3.10
C LYS A 28 -4.20 -21.13 -4.24
N PRO A 29 -3.43 -22.20 -4.00
CA PRO A 29 -3.07 -23.16 -5.04
C PRO A 29 -4.35 -23.74 -5.68
N LEU A 30 -4.30 -23.91 -7.01
CA LEU A 30 -5.38 -24.52 -7.79
C LEU A 30 -5.67 -25.92 -7.25
N ARG A 31 -6.89 -26.14 -6.75
CA ARG A 31 -7.34 -27.44 -6.25
C ARG A 31 -7.57 -28.38 -7.43
N THR A 32 -6.64 -29.29 -7.67
CA THR A 32 -6.73 -30.26 -8.76
C THR A 32 -7.29 -31.57 -8.21
N TRP A 33 -8.24 -32.19 -8.91
CA TRP A 33 -8.89 -33.42 -8.44
C TRP A 33 -8.69 -34.59 -9.40
N ARG A 34 -8.53 -35.81 -8.88
CA ARG A 34 -8.43 -37.05 -9.68
C ARG A 34 -9.54 -38.03 -9.30
N LEU A 35 -10.23 -38.61 -10.30
CA LEU A 35 -11.17 -39.71 -10.11
C LEU A 35 -10.40 -41.04 -9.91
N THR A 36 -10.69 -41.78 -8.84
CA THR A 36 -10.13 -43.11 -8.54
C THR A 36 -11.24 -44.12 -8.23
N PRO A 37 -10.93 -45.43 -8.09
CA PRO A 37 -11.91 -46.44 -7.71
C PRO A 37 -12.65 -46.15 -6.40
N ASP A 38 -12.14 -45.30 -5.51
CA ASP A 38 -12.76 -44.98 -4.21
C ASP A 38 -13.45 -43.59 -4.17
N GLY A 39 -13.41 -42.80 -5.25
CA GLY A 39 -13.99 -41.45 -5.34
C GLY A 39 -13.05 -40.41 -5.99
N LEU A 40 -13.36 -39.11 -5.86
CA LEU A 40 -12.46 -38.01 -6.28
C LEU A 40 -11.40 -37.72 -5.20
N VAL A 41 -10.20 -37.23 -5.52
CA VAL A 41 -9.16 -36.84 -4.51
C VAL A 41 -8.59 -35.47 -4.85
N GLU A 42 -8.42 -34.58 -3.88
CA GLU A 42 -7.66 -33.33 -4.04
C GLU A 42 -6.15 -33.61 -4.06
N ILE A 43 -5.43 -33.06 -5.04
CA ILE A 43 -3.98 -33.21 -5.24
C ILE A 43 -3.27 -32.10 -4.45
N THR A 44 -2.60 -32.46 -3.36
CA THR A 44 -1.68 -31.59 -2.58
C THR A 44 -0.22 -32.03 -2.74
N GLU A 45 0.74 -31.14 -2.46
CA GLU A 45 2.19 -31.41 -2.59
C GLU A 45 2.67 -32.61 -1.76
N ASN A 46 2.09 -32.82 -0.57
CA ASN A 46 2.39 -33.96 0.31
C ASN A 46 1.83 -35.30 -0.19
N ASN A 47 0.83 -35.30 -1.07
CA ASN A 47 0.09 -36.51 -1.47
C ASN A 47 0.56 -37.10 -2.84
N ARG A 48 1.71 -36.65 -3.37
CA ARG A 48 2.25 -37.15 -4.66
C ARG A 48 2.61 -38.64 -4.67
N GLN A 49 2.76 -39.30 -3.51
CA GLN A 49 3.25 -40.69 -3.44
C GLN A 49 2.32 -41.71 -2.78
N GLN A 50 1.12 -41.34 -2.29
CA GLN A 50 0.21 -42.30 -1.66
C GLN A 50 -1.23 -42.04 -2.13
N MET A 51 -1.74 -42.97 -2.94
CA MET A 51 -3.02 -42.89 -3.64
C MET A 51 -4.17 -43.38 -2.76
N GLY A 52 -5.22 -42.57 -2.62
CA GLY A 52 -6.52 -42.95 -2.03
C GLY A 52 -7.47 -41.75 -2.04
N ALA A 53 -8.72 -41.94 -2.46
CA ALA A 53 -9.68 -40.87 -2.74
C ALA A 53 -10.65 -40.51 -1.63
N PHE A 54 -11.06 -39.23 -1.56
CA PHE A 54 -12.38 -38.79 -1.06
C PHE A 54 -12.78 -37.39 -1.58
N LEU A 55 -13.89 -37.34 -2.34
CA LEU A 55 -14.80 -36.21 -2.47
C LEU A 55 -15.72 -36.34 -1.24
N ASP A 56 -16.11 -35.24 -0.60
CA ASP A 56 -17.16 -35.32 0.40
C ASP A 56 -18.38 -36.02 -0.22
N LYS A 57 -18.90 -37.00 0.53
CA LYS A 57 -19.89 -37.97 0.04
C LYS A 57 -21.00 -37.20 -0.66
N PRO A 58 -21.28 -37.42 -1.97
CA PRO A 58 -22.67 -37.27 -2.38
C PRO A 58 -23.44 -38.12 -1.37
N LYS A 59 -24.53 -37.61 -0.79
CA LYS A 59 -25.47 -38.52 -0.13
C LYS A 59 -25.78 -39.56 -1.20
N THR A 60 -25.13 -40.71 -1.10
CA THR A 60 -25.41 -41.86 -1.91
C THR A 60 -26.80 -42.24 -1.47
N ALA A 61 -27.81 -41.66 -2.12
CA ALA A 61 -29.02 -42.39 -2.32
C ALA A 61 -28.55 -43.75 -2.83
N LYS A 62 -28.97 -44.83 -2.16
CA LYS A 62 -28.57 -46.22 -2.48
C LYS A 62 -28.95 -46.63 -3.91
N THR A 63 -29.51 -45.70 -4.68
CA THR A 63 -30.03 -45.77 -6.03
C THR A 63 -30.08 -44.34 -6.55
N ASN A 64 -29.70 -44.11 -7.81
CA ASN A 64 -30.16 -42.96 -8.58
C ASN A 64 -31.70 -42.97 -8.67
N SER A 65 -32.32 -41.92 -9.22
CA SER A 65 -33.79 -41.84 -9.38
C SER A 65 -34.37 -42.99 -10.21
N SER A 66 -33.55 -43.69 -11.01
CA SER A 66 -33.89 -44.85 -11.83
C SER A 66 -33.58 -46.22 -11.21
N GLY A 67 -32.96 -46.30 -10.03
CA GLY A 67 -32.71 -47.58 -9.33
C GLY A 67 -31.46 -48.37 -9.76
N GLU A 68 -30.56 -47.81 -10.58
CA GLU A 68 -29.55 -48.55 -11.35
C GLU A 68 -28.15 -48.73 -10.71
N GLY A 69 -27.95 -48.29 -9.46
CA GLY A 69 -26.75 -48.56 -8.65
C GLY A 69 -25.74 -47.41 -8.54
N ASN A 70 -24.64 -47.63 -7.82
CA ASN A 70 -23.63 -46.62 -7.50
C ASN A 70 -22.53 -46.54 -8.59
N VAL A 71 -22.18 -45.34 -9.06
CA VAL A 71 -21.11 -45.12 -10.05
C VAL A 71 -19.78 -45.75 -9.62
N THR A 72 -19.47 -45.74 -8.32
CA THR A 72 -18.27 -46.35 -7.76
C THR A 72 -18.29 -47.87 -7.89
N GLU A 73 -19.44 -48.51 -7.72
CA GLU A 73 -19.59 -49.96 -7.87
C GLU A 73 -19.48 -50.39 -9.33
N VAL A 74 -20.11 -49.62 -10.24
CA VAL A 74 -20.01 -49.86 -11.68
C VAL A 74 -18.58 -49.69 -12.18
N LEU A 75 -17.88 -48.64 -11.74
CA LEU A 75 -16.46 -48.43 -12.05
C LEU A 75 -15.58 -49.56 -11.50
N LYS A 76 -15.79 -50.01 -10.26
CA LYS A 76 -15.05 -51.14 -9.67
C LYS A 76 -15.29 -52.44 -10.44
N SER A 77 -16.54 -52.70 -10.85
CA SER A 77 -16.91 -53.89 -11.62
C SER A 77 -16.33 -53.90 -13.04
N ASN A 78 -16.03 -52.73 -13.61
CA ASN A 78 -15.49 -52.57 -14.96
C ASN A 78 -13.97 -52.24 -14.97
N GLY A 79 -13.23 -52.67 -13.94
CA GLY A 79 -11.78 -52.51 -13.88
C GLY A 79 -11.30 -51.05 -13.86
N GLY A 80 -12.13 -50.11 -13.42
CA GLY A 80 -11.82 -48.68 -13.40
C GLY A 80 -11.97 -47.96 -14.74
N VAL A 81 -12.49 -48.62 -15.77
CA VAL A 81 -12.75 -48.04 -17.09
C VAL A 81 -14.18 -47.53 -17.17
N LEU A 82 -14.38 -46.36 -17.78
CA LEU A 82 -15.70 -45.81 -18.04
C LEU A 82 -16.43 -46.64 -19.12
N CYS A 83 -17.60 -47.18 -18.78
CA CYS A 83 -18.55 -47.78 -19.72
C CYS A 83 -19.82 -46.92 -19.84
N SER A 84 -20.67 -47.22 -20.83
CA SER A 84 -21.92 -46.48 -21.08
C SER A 84 -22.80 -46.35 -19.82
N LYS A 85 -22.88 -47.40 -18.99
CA LYS A 85 -23.63 -47.36 -17.73
C LYS A 85 -23.03 -46.38 -16.72
N SER A 86 -21.70 -46.38 -16.56
CA SER A 86 -21.03 -45.43 -15.66
C SER A 86 -21.11 -43.98 -16.16
N ILE A 87 -21.11 -43.78 -17.49
CA ILE A 87 -21.26 -42.45 -18.10
C ILE A 87 -22.67 -41.90 -17.83
N ALA A 88 -23.71 -42.70 -18.01
CA ALA A 88 -25.08 -42.31 -17.69
C ALA A 88 -25.23 -41.92 -16.20
N LEU A 89 -24.64 -42.71 -15.30
CA LEU A 89 -24.64 -42.39 -13.86
C LEU A 89 -23.87 -41.11 -13.53
N LEU A 90 -22.78 -40.82 -14.25
CA LEU A 90 -22.05 -39.57 -14.09
C LEU A 90 -22.85 -38.37 -14.60
N GLU A 91 -23.52 -38.49 -15.74
CA GLU A 91 -24.39 -37.45 -16.28
C GLU A 91 -25.54 -37.13 -15.31
N GLU A 92 -26.24 -38.14 -14.81
CA GLU A 92 -27.29 -37.98 -13.81
C GLU A 92 -26.74 -37.36 -12.51
N GLY A 93 -25.57 -37.83 -12.06
CA GLY A 93 -24.91 -37.31 -10.86
C GLY A 93 -24.50 -35.84 -10.98
N ILE A 94 -24.00 -35.43 -12.15
CA ILE A 94 -23.66 -34.03 -12.44
C ILE A 94 -24.92 -33.16 -12.42
N LYS A 95 -25.98 -33.56 -13.13
CA LYS A 95 -27.26 -32.82 -13.13
C LYS A 95 -27.83 -32.70 -11.72
N ALA A 96 -27.90 -33.80 -10.97
CA ALA A 96 -28.36 -33.80 -9.59
C ALA A 96 -27.49 -32.92 -8.67
N GLY A 97 -26.18 -32.92 -8.89
CA GLY A 97 -25.23 -32.06 -8.17
C GLY A 97 -25.49 -30.57 -8.40
N PHE A 98 -25.74 -30.17 -9.64
CA PHE A 98 -26.09 -28.79 -9.98
C PHE A 98 -27.42 -28.37 -9.31
N LEU A 99 -28.46 -29.20 -9.41
CA LEU A 99 -29.75 -28.92 -8.76
C LEU A 99 -29.60 -28.81 -7.23
N SER A 100 -28.84 -29.73 -6.61
CA SER A 100 -28.59 -29.69 -5.17
C SER A 100 -27.77 -28.47 -4.75
N LEU A 101 -26.82 -28.03 -5.58
CA LEU A 101 -26.02 -26.85 -5.31
C LEU A 101 -26.88 -25.59 -5.35
N ASP A 102 -27.71 -25.44 -6.39
CA ASP A 102 -28.62 -24.29 -6.53
C ASP A 102 -29.58 -24.17 -5.35
N GLU A 103 -30.16 -25.31 -4.91
CA GLU A 103 -31.03 -25.36 -3.75
C GLU A 103 -30.29 -25.03 -2.43
N ASN A 104 -29.04 -25.45 -2.31
CA ASN A 104 -28.21 -25.10 -1.15
C ASN A 104 -27.85 -23.60 -1.13
N ILE A 105 -27.63 -22.99 -2.30
CA ILE A 105 -27.41 -21.55 -2.43
C ILE A 105 -28.70 -20.81 -2.02
N ARG A 106 -29.87 -21.25 -2.49
CA ARG A 106 -31.18 -20.66 -2.15
C ARG A 106 -31.43 -20.61 -0.65
N LYS A 107 -31.01 -21.63 0.09
CA LYS A 107 -31.18 -21.70 1.56
C LYS A 107 -30.24 -20.79 2.34
N ARG A 108 -29.14 -20.35 1.74
CA ARG A 108 -28.08 -19.58 2.41
C ARG A 108 -28.16 -18.08 2.11
N LEU A 109 -28.79 -17.69 1.00
CA LEU A 109 -28.85 -16.32 0.52
C LEU A 109 -30.31 -15.85 0.49
N ASP A 110 -30.74 -15.11 1.52
CA ASP A 110 -32.10 -14.55 1.59
C ASP A 110 -32.23 -13.18 0.89
N THR A 111 -31.12 -12.48 0.63
CA THR A 111 -31.14 -11.08 0.13
C THR A 111 -30.40 -10.85 -1.18
N ASP A 112 -29.54 -11.78 -1.61
CA ASP A 112 -28.77 -11.64 -2.85
C ASP A 112 -29.59 -12.09 -4.06
N ARG A 113 -29.60 -11.26 -5.11
CA ARG A 113 -30.29 -11.53 -6.38
C ARG A 113 -29.31 -11.93 -7.49
N SER A 114 -28.05 -12.18 -7.14
CA SER A 114 -27.02 -12.57 -8.08
C SER A 114 -27.30 -13.94 -8.72
N GLY A 115 -26.74 -14.10 -9.91
CA GLY A 115 -26.73 -15.34 -10.68
C GLY A 115 -25.34 -15.60 -11.24
N SER A 116 -25.07 -16.85 -11.63
CA SER A 116 -23.78 -17.23 -12.20
C SER A 116 -23.92 -18.35 -13.23
N THR A 117 -23.22 -18.21 -14.34
CA THR A 117 -23.01 -19.28 -15.31
C THR A 117 -21.90 -20.22 -14.82
N ALA A 118 -21.90 -21.46 -15.30
CA ALA A 118 -20.90 -22.44 -14.94
C ALA A 118 -20.59 -23.35 -16.11
N VAL A 119 -19.32 -23.44 -16.46
CA VAL A 119 -18.81 -24.42 -17.39
C VAL A 119 -17.73 -25.25 -16.70
N CYS A 120 -17.97 -26.55 -16.60
CA CYS A 120 -17.12 -27.49 -15.88
C CYS A 120 -16.62 -28.56 -16.84
N ALA A 121 -15.33 -28.90 -16.80
CA ALA A 121 -14.77 -29.97 -17.61
C ALA A 121 -14.02 -30.99 -16.74
N MET A 122 -14.41 -32.26 -16.81
CA MET A 122 -13.79 -33.41 -16.18
C MET A 122 -13.04 -34.22 -17.23
N VAL A 123 -11.70 -34.23 -17.12
CA VAL A 123 -10.84 -35.02 -18.00
C VAL A 123 -10.49 -36.32 -17.30
N THR A 124 -10.83 -37.44 -17.93
CA THR A 124 -10.45 -38.79 -17.52
C THR A 124 -9.39 -39.35 -18.48
N PRO A 125 -8.79 -40.52 -18.22
CA PRO A 125 -7.87 -41.14 -19.17
C PRO A 125 -8.48 -41.42 -20.55
N THR A 126 -9.80 -41.59 -20.61
CA THR A 126 -10.54 -42.05 -21.80
C THR A 126 -11.54 -41.04 -22.36
N HIS A 127 -12.02 -40.09 -21.56
CA HIS A 127 -13.12 -39.20 -21.93
C HIS A 127 -12.90 -37.77 -21.39
N ILE A 128 -13.40 -36.78 -22.12
CA ILE A 128 -13.58 -35.39 -21.69
C ILE A 128 -15.08 -35.19 -21.49
N ILE A 129 -15.50 -34.96 -20.25
CA ILE A 129 -16.91 -34.76 -19.88
C ILE A 129 -17.09 -33.30 -19.51
N ILE A 130 -17.96 -32.58 -20.21
CA ILE A 130 -18.16 -31.14 -20.05
C ILE A 130 -19.61 -30.91 -19.61
N ALA A 131 -19.82 -30.12 -18.57
CA ALA A 131 -21.13 -29.68 -18.12
C ALA A 131 -21.22 -28.16 -18.32
N ASN A 132 -22.14 -27.70 -19.15
CA ASN A 132 -22.37 -26.28 -19.40
C ASN A 132 -23.70 -25.81 -18.79
N LEU A 133 -23.69 -24.63 -18.17
CA LEU A 133 -24.84 -23.95 -17.61
C LEU A 133 -24.70 -22.45 -17.87
N GLY A 134 -25.51 -21.91 -18.77
CA GLY A 134 -25.38 -20.51 -19.23
C GLY A 134 -24.62 -20.38 -20.54
N ASP A 135 -24.03 -19.21 -20.76
CA ASP A 135 -23.37 -18.77 -22.01
C ASP A 135 -21.84 -18.60 -21.89
N SER A 136 -21.25 -19.08 -20.79
CA SER A 136 -19.85 -19.50 -20.84
C SER A 136 -19.72 -20.73 -21.74
N ARG A 137 -18.52 -20.96 -22.29
CA ARG A 137 -18.32 -22.03 -23.28
C ARG A 137 -16.98 -22.74 -23.12
N ALA A 138 -17.04 -24.06 -23.32
CA ALA A 138 -15.86 -24.91 -23.43
C ALA A 138 -15.68 -25.37 -24.88
N VAL A 139 -14.45 -25.29 -25.37
CA VAL A 139 -14.08 -25.65 -26.74
C VAL A 139 -12.91 -26.62 -26.73
N VAL A 140 -13.02 -27.74 -27.45
CA VAL A 140 -11.96 -28.74 -27.60
C VAL A 140 -11.41 -28.67 -29.02
N SER A 141 -10.11 -28.43 -29.14
CA SER A 141 -9.38 -28.50 -30.42
C SER A 141 -8.84 -29.90 -30.66
N ARG A 142 -9.01 -30.36 -31.89
CA ARG A 142 -8.47 -31.62 -32.38
C ARG A 142 -7.78 -31.41 -33.73
N LYS A 143 -6.59 -31.98 -33.84
CA LYS A 143 -5.79 -31.90 -35.05
C LYS A 143 -6.55 -32.44 -36.27
N GLY A 144 -6.79 -31.56 -37.24
CA GLY A 144 -7.46 -31.90 -38.51
C GLY A 144 -8.97 -32.14 -38.40
N GLU A 145 -9.59 -31.81 -37.26
CA GLU A 145 -11.04 -31.88 -37.06
C GLU A 145 -11.59 -30.47 -36.75
N ARG A 146 -12.89 -30.26 -36.97
CA ARG A 146 -13.55 -29.03 -36.54
C ARG A 146 -13.60 -29.01 -35.01
N SER A 147 -13.38 -27.84 -34.40
CA SER A 147 -13.43 -27.70 -32.95
C SER A 147 -14.83 -28.05 -32.42
N PHE A 148 -14.86 -28.81 -31.33
CA PHE A 148 -16.09 -29.03 -30.57
C PHE A 148 -16.31 -27.84 -29.65
N GLY A 149 -17.53 -27.32 -29.55
CA GLY A 149 -17.91 -26.30 -28.58
C GLY A 149 -19.23 -26.65 -27.91
N THR A 150 -19.35 -26.37 -26.60
CA THR A 150 -20.64 -26.47 -25.92
C THR A 150 -21.63 -25.46 -26.47
N GLU A 151 -22.92 -25.79 -26.45
CA GLU A 151 -23.96 -24.84 -26.85
C GLU A 151 -24.23 -23.85 -25.71
N ASP A 152 -24.35 -22.56 -26.05
CA ASP A 152 -24.68 -21.51 -25.09
C ASP A 152 -26.17 -21.54 -24.79
N HIS A 153 -26.53 -21.39 -23.52
CA HIS A 153 -27.92 -21.30 -23.11
C HIS A 153 -28.46 -19.87 -23.23
N LYS A 154 -28.54 -19.36 -24.45
CA LYS A 154 -29.12 -18.04 -24.75
C LYS A 154 -30.62 -18.14 -25.05
N VAL A 155 -31.34 -17.03 -24.84
CA VAL A 155 -32.79 -16.95 -25.03
C VAL A 155 -33.20 -16.95 -26.51
N PHE A 156 -32.22 -16.86 -27.41
CA PHE A 156 -32.40 -16.86 -28.85
C PHE A 156 -31.27 -17.67 -29.51
N ILE A 157 -31.56 -18.90 -29.89
CA ILE A 157 -30.78 -19.66 -30.86
C ILE A 157 -31.71 -19.86 -32.06
N PRO A 158 -31.36 -19.36 -33.26
CA PRO A 158 -32.18 -19.63 -34.41
C PRO A 158 -32.23 -21.16 -34.59
N TYR A 159 -33.45 -21.70 -34.65
CA TYR A 159 -33.85 -23.03 -35.13
C TYR A 159 -34.37 -24.09 -34.13
N HIS A 160 -34.20 -24.01 -32.81
CA HIS A 160 -34.89 -24.94 -31.86
C HIS A 160 -34.75 -24.53 -30.39
N ASP A 161 -35.47 -23.49 -29.97
CA ASP A 161 -35.30 -22.95 -28.61
C ASP A 161 -36.12 -23.72 -27.56
N LYS A 162 -35.62 -24.88 -27.13
CA LYS A 162 -36.09 -25.56 -25.89
C LYS A 162 -36.15 -24.58 -24.71
N GLU A 163 -35.20 -23.65 -24.66
CA GLU A 163 -35.13 -22.60 -23.65
C GLU A 163 -36.31 -21.62 -23.77
N ARG A 164 -36.65 -21.16 -24.98
CA ARG A 164 -37.79 -20.27 -25.21
C ARG A 164 -39.11 -20.96 -24.91
N GLU A 165 -39.26 -22.21 -25.31
CA GLU A 165 -40.46 -23.01 -24.99
C GLU A 165 -40.63 -23.15 -23.48
N ARG A 166 -39.54 -23.43 -22.74
CA ARG A 166 -39.56 -23.44 -21.27
C ARG A 166 -39.97 -22.09 -20.69
N ILE A 167 -39.36 -20.99 -21.14
CA ILE A 167 -39.63 -19.64 -20.63
C ILE A 167 -41.08 -19.24 -20.86
N VAL A 168 -41.61 -19.45 -22.06
CA VAL A 168 -43.01 -19.16 -22.40
C VAL A 168 -43.95 -20.09 -21.63
N GLY A 169 -43.62 -21.37 -21.51
CA GLY A 169 -44.37 -22.35 -20.73
C GLY A 169 -44.42 -22.02 -19.22
N ALA A 170 -43.39 -21.35 -18.71
CA ALA A 170 -43.34 -20.83 -17.35
C ALA A 170 -44.04 -19.47 -17.17
N GLY A 171 -44.70 -18.95 -18.21
CA GLY A 171 -45.44 -17.68 -18.18
C GLY A 171 -44.58 -16.43 -18.42
N GLY A 172 -43.34 -16.59 -18.85
CA GLY A 172 -42.44 -15.49 -19.21
C GLY A 172 -42.54 -15.08 -20.68
N SER A 173 -41.73 -14.08 -21.04
CA SER A 173 -41.59 -13.58 -22.40
C SER A 173 -40.13 -13.39 -22.77
N VAL A 174 -39.84 -13.38 -24.06
CA VAL A 174 -38.49 -13.12 -24.60
C VAL A 174 -38.55 -11.80 -25.37
N MET A 175 -37.85 -10.78 -24.88
CA MET A 175 -37.77 -9.46 -25.50
C MET A 175 -36.31 -9.11 -25.76
N ILE A 176 -35.94 -8.85 -27.03
CA ILE A 176 -34.59 -8.44 -27.42
C ILE A 176 -33.51 -9.35 -26.80
N GLN A 177 -33.66 -10.67 -27.00
CA GLN A 177 -32.77 -11.72 -26.49
C GLN A 177 -32.66 -11.82 -24.95
N ARG A 178 -33.61 -11.22 -24.21
CA ARG A 178 -33.65 -11.26 -22.74
C ARG A 178 -34.96 -11.80 -22.21
N ILE A 179 -34.91 -12.54 -21.10
CA ILE A 179 -36.08 -12.99 -20.33
C ILE A 179 -36.74 -11.76 -19.72
N ASN A 180 -38.00 -11.51 -20.08
CA ASN A 180 -38.79 -10.36 -19.67
C ASN A 180 -38.08 -9.01 -19.88
N GLY A 181 -37.18 -8.94 -20.87
CA GLY A 181 -36.38 -7.75 -21.16
C GLY A 181 -35.21 -7.49 -20.20
N SER A 182 -34.97 -8.37 -19.22
CA SER A 182 -33.96 -8.19 -18.17
C SER A 182 -32.73 -9.09 -18.34
N LEU A 183 -32.89 -10.41 -18.24
CA LEU A 183 -31.77 -11.35 -18.14
C LEU A 183 -31.41 -11.98 -19.50
N ALA A 184 -30.13 -11.97 -19.89
CA ALA A 184 -29.66 -12.45 -21.20
C ALA A 184 -29.38 -13.96 -21.26
N VAL A 185 -29.23 -14.61 -20.10
CA VAL A 185 -29.01 -16.06 -20.00
C VAL A 185 -30.31 -16.78 -19.67
N SER A 186 -30.45 -17.99 -20.21
CA SER A 186 -31.60 -18.87 -19.92
C SER A 186 -31.31 -19.92 -18.85
N ARG A 187 -30.04 -20.21 -18.56
CA ARG A 187 -29.66 -21.13 -17.49
C ARG A 187 -28.56 -20.55 -16.63
N ALA A 188 -28.70 -20.68 -15.32
CA ALA A 188 -27.76 -20.14 -14.34
C ALA A 188 -28.02 -20.74 -12.94
N PHE A 189 -26.99 -20.71 -12.09
CA PHE A 189 -27.16 -20.80 -10.65
C PHE A 189 -27.67 -19.46 -10.11
N GLY A 190 -28.39 -19.48 -8.98
CA GLY A 190 -28.95 -18.25 -8.40
C GLY A 190 -30.16 -17.75 -9.18
N ASP A 191 -30.27 -16.44 -9.37
CA ASP A 191 -31.38 -15.82 -10.12
C ASP A 191 -32.77 -16.27 -9.62
N PHE A 192 -32.93 -16.41 -8.30
CA PHE A 192 -34.10 -17.05 -7.70
C PHE A 192 -35.42 -16.31 -7.96
N GLU A 193 -35.36 -15.03 -8.33
CA GLU A 193 -36.53 -14.26 -8.79
C GLU A 193 -37.16 -14.85 -10.07
N TYR A 194 -36.36 -15.53 -10.90
CA TYR A 194 -36.81 -16.25 -12.09
C TYR A 194 -37.14 -17.73 -11.82
N LYS A 195 -37.01 -18.19 -10.56
CA LYS A 195 -37.20 -19.60 -10.13
C LYS A 195 -38.29 -19.78 -9.08
N SER A 196 -39.33 -18.95 -9.18
CA SER A 196 -40.41 -18.86 -8.18
C SER A 196 -41.81 -19.01 -8.79
N VAL A 197 -41.94 -19.55 -10.00
CA VAL A 197 -43.24 -19.86 -10.61
C VAL A 197 -43.88 -21.04 -9.86
N PRO A 198 -45.04 -20.86 -9.21
CA PRO A 198 -45.66 -21.91 -8.39
C PRO A 198 -46.04 -23.14 -9.22
N GLY A 199 -45.79 -24.33 -8.68
CA GLY A 199 -46.20 -25.61 -9.28
C GLY A 199 -45.33 -26.11 -10.43
N LEU A 200 -44.24 -25.42 -10.77
CA LEU A 200 -43.26 -25.88 -11.76
C LEU A 200 -42.03 -26.51 -11.13
N ASP A 201 -41.53 -27.59 -11.74
CA ASP A 201 -40.25 -28.22 -11.38
C ASP A 201 -39.08 -27.20 -11.49
N PRO A 202 -37.99 -27.36 -10.72
CA PRO A 202 -36.83 -26.47 -10.78
C PRO A 202 -36.27 -26.26 -12.20
N CYS A 203 -36.24 -27.31 -13.02
CA CYS A 203 -35.76 -27.25 -14.40
C CYS A 203 -36.75 -26.61 -15.40
N LYS A 204 -38.01 -26.38 -14.98
CA LYS A 204 -39.09 -25.81 -15.80
C LYS A 204 -39.38 -24.34 -15.48
N GLN A 205 -38.57 -23.73 -14.63
CA GLN A 205 -38.65 -22.32 -14.27
C GLN A 205 -38.23 -21.42 -15.44
N LEU A 206 -38.35 -20.09 -15.29
CA LEU A 206 -37.90 -19.14 -16.32
C LEU A 206 -36.38 -19.30 -16.57
N VAL A 207 -35.60 -19.44 -15.50
CA VAL A 207 -34.18 -19.78 -15.54
C VAL A 207 -33.98 -21.18 -14.98
N SER A 208 -33.29 -22.06 -15.70
CA SER A 208 -33.04 -23.43 -15.24
C SER A 208 -31.63 -23.57 -14.63
N PRO A 209 -31.48 -24.29 -13.50
CA PRO A 209 -30.18 -24.70 -12.97
C PRO A 209 -29.66 -26.04 -13.55
N GLU A 210 -30.34 -26.62 -14.55
CA GLU A 210 -29.95 -27.89 -15.18
C GLU A 210 -28.86 -27.70 -16.24
N PRO A 211 -27.68 -28.34 -16.11
CA PRO A 211 -26.62 -28.25 -17.10
C PRO A 211 -26.85 -29.21 -18.27
N ASP A 212 -26.34 -28.83 -19.44
CA ASP A 212 -26.13 -29.75 -20.55
C ASP A 212 -24.79 -30.47 -20.36
N VAL A 213 -24.79 -31.80 -20.46
CA VAL A 213 -23.61 -32.64 -20.27
C VAL A 213 -23.19 -33.23 -21.60
N TYR A 214 -21.95 -32.97 -21.99
CA TYR A 214 -21.32 -33.45 -23.22
C TYR A 214 -20.24 -34.46 -22.86
N VAL A 215 -20.21 -35.59 -23.55
CA VAL A 215 -19.23 -36.67 -23.31
C VAL A 215 -18.48 -36.92 -24.60
N LEU A 216 -17.17 -36.65 -24.59
CA LEU A 216 -16.29 -36.84 -25.73
C LEU A 216 -15.27 -37.94 -25.41
N GLU A 217 -15.14 -38.93 -26.28
CA GLU A 217 -14.03 -39.89 -26.19
C GLU A 217 -12.70 -39.20 -26.52
N ARG A 218 -11.66 -39.45 -25.71
CA ARG A 218 -10.34 -38.89 -25.93
C ARG A 218 -9.64 -39.56 -27.11
N GLN A 219 -9.05 -38.75 -27.97
CA GLN A 219 -8.17 -39.17 -29.05
C GLN A 219 -6.76 -38.68 -28.72
N LYS A 220 -5.96 -39.47 -28.00
CA LYS A 220 -4.66 -39.02 -27.46
C LYS A 220 -3.72 -38.39 -28.49
N ASP A 221 -3.73 -38.90 -29.72
CA ASP A 221 -2.84 -38.43 -30.78
C ASP A 221 -3.37 -37.20 -31.54
N LYS A 222 -4.64 -36.82 -31.29
CA LYS A 222 -5.30 -35.69 -31.97
C LYS A 222 -5.80 -34.60 -31.03
N ASP A 223 -6.16 -34.90 -29.79
CA ASP A 223 -6.62 -33.91 -28.82
C ASP A 223 -5.47 -32.94 -28.55
N GLU A 224 -5.65 -31.67 -28.91
CA GLU A 224 -4.59 -30.66 -28.81
C GLU A 224 -4.73 -29.89 -27.49
N PHE A 225 -5.88 -29.24 -27.29
CA PHE A 225 -6.16 -28.48 -26.09
C PHE A 225 -7.66 -28.30 -25.86
N LEU A 226 -8.02 -28.01 -24.61
CA LEU A 226 -9.35 -27.60 -24.17
C LEU A 226 -9.27 -26.15 -23.67
N VAL A 227 -10.14 -25.30 -24.20
CA VAL A 227 -10.35 -23.92 -23.74
C VAL A 227 -11.66 -23.86 -22.98
N VAL A 228 -11.66 -23.20 -21.82
CA VAL A 228 -12.86 -22.88 -21.04
C VAL A 228 -12.85 -21.39 -20.78
N ALA A 229 -13.85 -20.66 -21.26
CA ALA A 229 -13.91 -19.21 -21.12
C ALA A 229 -15.34 -18.67 -20.96
N CYS A 230 -15.46 -17.45 -20.47
CA CYS A 230 -16.73 -16.72 -20.42
C CYS A 230 -17.06 -16.04 -21.76
N ASP A 231 -18.29 -15.54 -21.86
CA ASP A 231 -18.85 -14.77 -22.98
C ASP A 231 -18.01 -13.56 -23.38
N GLY A 232 -17.33 -12.88 -22.45
CA GLY A 232 -16.42 -11.78 -22.76
C GLY A 232 -15.33 -12.12 -23.80
N ILE A 233 -15.01 -13.40 -24.00
CA ILE A 233 -14.16 -13.91 -25.08
C ILE A 233 -14.99 -14.23 -26.32
N TYR A 234 -16.04 -15.04 -26.15
CA TYR A 234 -16.81 -15.59 -27.26
C TYR A 234 -17.75 -14.61 -27.95
N ASP A 235 -18.01 -13.45 -27.35
CA ASP A 235 -18.73 -12.34 -27.96
C ASP A 235 -17.92 -11.67 -29.09
N VAL A 236 -16.59 -11.84 -29.09
CA VAL A 236 -15.69 -11.24 -30.08
C VAL A 236 -14.84 -12.24 -30.87
N MET A 237 -14.81 -13.50 -30.45
CA MET A 237 -14.08 -14.57 -31.13
C MET A 237 -14.92 -15.85 -31.22
N GLU A 238 -15.10 -16.35 -32.45
CA GLU A 238 -15.77 -17.64 -32.69
C GLU A 238 -14.86 -18.82 -32.27
N ASN A 239 -15.43 -20.02 -32.10
CA ASN A 239 -14.72 -21.19 -31.58
C ASN A 239 -13.46 -21.52 -32.42
N GLU A 240 -13.60 -21.51 -33.74
CA GLU A 240 -12.54 -21.83 -34.68
C GLU A 240 -11.48 -20.73 -34.76
N GLU A 241 -11.90 -19.47 -34.60
CA GLU A 241 -10.98 -18.34 -34.53
C GLU A 241 -10.12 -18.43 -33.26
N LEU A 242 -10.75 -18.69 -32.11
CA LEU A 242 -10.06 -18.86 -30.84
C LEU A 242 -9.11 -20.06 -30.85
N CYS A 243 -9.53 -21.20 -31.43
CA CYS A 243 -8.65 -22.37 -31.55
C CYS A 243 -7.42 -22.06 -32.40
N ARG A 244 -7.59 -21.47 -33.60
CA ARG A 244 -6.46 -21.08 -34.45
C ARG A 244 -5.54 -20.09 -33.76
N PHE A 245 -6.10 -19.15 -33.01
CA PHE A 245 -5.32 -18.20 -32.24
C PHE A 245 -4.46 -18.90 -31.19
N VAL A 246 -5.07 -19.72 -30.33
CA VAL A 246 -4.36 -20.48 -29.29
C VAL A 246 -3.30 -21.40 -29.90
N GLU A 247 -3.63 -22.11 -30.98
CA GLU A 247 -2.70 -22.95 -31.75
C GLU A 247 -1.49 -22.13 -32.23
N SER A 248 -1.73 -20.95 -32.81
CA SER A 248 -0.68 -20.05 -33.30
C SER A 248 0.24 -19.57 -32.17
N ARG A 249 -0.32 -19.29 -30.99
CA ARG A 249 0.45 -18.83 -29.81
C ARG A 249 1.26 -19.98 -29.21
N LEU A 250 0.72 -21.20 -29.15
CA LEU A 250 1.43 -22.38 -28.66
C LEU A 250 2.66 -22.73 -29.50
N HIS A 251 2.65 -22.39 -30.79
CA HIS A 251 3.84 -22.53 -31.64
C HIS A 251 4.96 -21.54 -31.32
N VAL A 252 4.68 -20.41 -30.67
CA VAL A 252 5.69 -19.39 -30.38
C VAL A 252 6.02 -19.26 -28.88
N CYS A 253 5.14 -19.75 -28.02
CA CYS A 253 5.28 -19.62 -26.57
C CYS A 253 4.84 -20.90 -25.84
N SER A 254 5.68 -21.39 -24.92
CA SER A 254 5.33 -22.50 -24.02
C SER A 254 4.63 -22.08 -22.72
N ASP A 255 4.68 -20.79 -22.36
CA ASP A 255 4.00 -20.30 -21.16
C ASP A 255 2.52 -20.08 -21.45
N LEU A 256 1.68 -20.96 -20.91
CA LEU A 256 0.23 -20.89 -21.06
C LEU A 256 -0.36 -19.60 -20.48
N ASN A 257 0.29 -18.96 -19.50
CA ASN A 257 -0.19 -17.68 -18.99
C ASN A 257 -0.06 -16.60 -20.06
N THR A 258 1.07 -16.56 -20.77
CA THR A 258 1.26 -15.64 -21.90
C THR A 258 0.25 -15.92 -23.00
N VAL A 259 0.04 -17.19 -23.37
CA VAL A 259 -0.97 -17.57 -24.37
C VAL A 259 -2.38 -17.09 -24.00
N CYS A 260 -2.78 -17.27 -22.74
CA CYS A 260 -4.06 -16.77 -22.24
C CYS A 260 -4.12 -15.24 -22.28
N ASN A 261 -3.07 -14.54 -21.82
CA ASN A 261 -3.04 -13.08 -21.83
C ASN A 261 -3.09 -12.51 -23.26
N ASP A 262 -2.39 -13.13 -24.21
CA ASP A 262 -2.43 -12.72 -25.62
C ASP A 262 -3.85 -12.86 -26.19
N ALA A 263 -4.57 -13.91 -25.80
CA ALA A 263 -5.97 -14.10 -26.21
C ALA A 263 -6.90 -13.05 -25.57
N LEU A 264 -6.68 -12.70 -24.31
CA LEU A 264 -7.41 -11.63 -23.61
C LEU A 264 -7.17 -10.27 -24.27
N ASP A 265 -5.92 -9.94 -24.58
CA ASP A 265 -5.54 -8.69 -25.25
C ASP A 265 -6.09 -8.62 -26.68
N ALA A 266 -6.15 -9.75 -27.39
CA ALA A 266 -6.80 -9.85 -28.70
C ALA A 266 -8.30 -9.56 -28.60
N CYS A 267 -8.99 -10.12 -27.59
CA CYS A 267 -10.41 -9.87 -27.35
C CYS A 267 -10.68 -8.40 -26.99
N LEU A 268 -9.84 -7.80 -26.15
CA LEU A 268 -9.90 -6.38 -25.81
C LEU A 268 -9.72 -5.50 -27.05
N SER A 269 -8.76 -5.86 -27.92
CA SER A 269 -8.49 -5.14 -29.17
C SER A 269 -9.62 -5.27 -30.19
N LYS A 270 -10.37 -6.39 -30.16
CA LYS A 270 -11.59 -6.60 -30.94
C LYS A 270 -12.82 -5.88 -30.36
N GLY A 271 -12.69 -5.23 -29.20
CA GLY A 271 -13.73 -4.40 -28.61
C GLY A 271 -14.54 -5.06 -27.50
N SER A 272 -14.07 -6.17 -26.93
CA SER A 272 -14.69 -6.72 -25.73
C SER A 272 -14.62 -5.71 -24.58
N ARG A 273 -15.74 -5.54 -23.88
CA ARG A 273 -15.88 -4.62 -22.74
C ARG A 273 -16.35 -5.34 -21.48
N ASP A 274 -16.46 -6.66 -21.54
CA ASP A 274 -16.91 -7.47 -20.42
C ASP A 274 -15.72 -7.98 -19.58
N ASN A 275 -16.02 -8.61 -18.45
CA ASN A 275 -15.08 -9.41 -17.71
C ASN A 275 -14.67 -10.62 -18.56
N MET A 276 -13.37 -10.89 -18.60
CA MET A 276 -12.81 -11.97 -19.40
C MET A 276 -12.04 -12.93 -18.50
N THR A 277 -12.40 -14.21 -18.59
CA THR A 277 -11.71 -15.32 -17.91
C THR A 277 -11.53 -16.45 -18.90
N MET A 278 -10.33 -17.00 -18.97
CA MET A 278 -9.98 -18.09 -19.88
C MET A 278 -9.03 -19.08 -19.18
N ILE A 279 -9.28 -20.38 -19.41
CA ILE A 279 -8.45 -21.49 -18.97
C ILE A 279 -8.09 -22.32 -20.19
N VAL A 280 -6.81 -22.62 -20.37
CA VAL A 280 -6.30 -23.52 -21.42
C VAL A 280 -5.70 -24.76 -20.77
N VAL A 281 -6.10 -25.93 -21.25
CA VAL A 281 -5.55 -27.23 -20.85
C VAL A 281 -4.97 -27.89 -22.09
N CYS A 282 -3.64 -28.03 -22.16
CA CYS A 282 -2.96 -28.72 -23.25
C CYS A 282 -2.93 -30.23 -23.02
N PHE A 283 -3.16 -31.00 -24.09
CA PHE A 283 -3.05 -32.45 -24.13
C PHE A 283 -1.77 -32.88 -24.85
N GLU A 284 -1.58 -34.19 -24.99
CA GLU A 284 -0.40 -34.79 -25.62
C GLU A 284 -0.26 -34.44 -27.11
N GLY A 285 -1.37 -34.15 -27.80
CA GLY A 285 -1.39 -33.71 -29.18
C GLY A 285 -1.18 -32.20 -29.37
N ALA A 286 -0.93 -31.43 -28.29
CA ALA A 286 -0.77 -29.98 -28.38
C ALA A 286 0.37 -29.57 -29.34
N PRO A 287 0.23 -28.44 -30.05
CA PRO A 287 1.30 -27.89 -30.88
C PRO A 287 2.60 -27.68 -30.09
N CYS A 288 3.72 -28.03 -30.71
CA CYS A 288 5.05 -27.76 -30.18
C CYS A 288 5.58 -26.41 -30.69
N ILE A 289 6.55 -25.85 -29.96
CA ILE A 289 7.25 -24.63 -30.38
C ILE A 289 7.89 -24.86 -31.75
N ASP A 290 7.65 -23.91 -32.64
CA ASP A 290 8.22 -23.80 -33.97
C ASP A 290 9.22 -22.65 -34.00
N HIS A 291 10.51 -22.98 -34.07
CA HIS A 291 11.59 -21.99 -34.01
C HIS A 291 11.59 -21.01 -35.19
N GLU A 292 11.06 -21.39 -36.36
CA GLU A 292 10.94 -20.47 -37.50
C GLU A 292 9.88 -19.40 -37.22
N LYS A 293 8.74 -19.81 -36.65
CA LYS A 293 7.66 -18.88 -36.24
C LYS A 293 8.11 -17.96 -35.11
N VAL A 294 8.90 -18.46 -34.15
CA VAL A 294 9.48 -17.63 -33.08
C VAL A 294 10.40 -16.57 -33.67
N ALA A 295 11.32 -16.96 -34.56
CA ALA A 295 12.25 -16.02 -35.19
C ALA A 295 11.52 -14.97 -36.04
N PHE A 296 10.48 -15.37 -36.77
CA PHE A 296 9.63 -14.46 -37.52
C PHE A 296 8.92 -13.45 -36.62
N GLU A 297 8.31 -13.90 -35.53
CA GLU A 297 7.62 -13.02 -34.60
C GLU A 297 8.56 -12.01 -33.93
N GLU A 298 9.76 -12.44 -33.52
CA GLU A 298 10.76 -11.54 -32.92
C GLU A 298 11.27 -10.50 -33.94
N ALA A 299 11.50 -10.90 -35.19
CA ALA A 299 11.85 -9.97 -36.25
C ALA A 299 10.73 -8.95 -36.51
N TRP A 300 9.48 -9.41 -36.55
CA TRP A 300 8.32 -8.55 -36.73
C TRP A 300 8.13 -7.57 -35.57
N LYS A 301 8.31 -8.03 -34.30
CA LYS A 301 8.23 -7.16 -33.12
C LYS A 301 9.24 -6.02 -33.18
N GLU A 302 10.45 -6.31 -33.61
CA GLU A 302 11.52 -5.32 -33.72
C GLU A 302 11.24 -4.29 -34.83
N GLU A 303 10.74 -4.74 -35.98
CA GLU A 303 10.33 -3.84 -37.07
C GLU A 303 9.12 -2.97 -36.67
N MET A 304 8.13 -3.56 -36.01
CA MET A 304 6.96 -2.82 -35.51
C MET A 304 7.34 -1.81 -34.43
N ARG A 305 8.26 -2.15 -33.53
CA ARG A 305 8.80 -1.22 -32.51
C ARG A 305 9.42 0.02 -33.17
N LYS A 306 10.24 -0.17 -34.21
CA LYS A 306 10.82 0.95 -34.98
C LYS A 306 9.75 1.81 -35.62
N ALA A 307 8.75 1.20 -36.25
CA ALA A 307 7.64 1.95 -36.85
C ALA A 307 6.85 2.77 -35.80
N ILE A 308 6.64 2.24 -34.60
CA ILE A 308 6.02 2.96 -33.49
C ILE A 308 6.88 4.15 -33.05
N GLU A 309 8.19 3.95 -32.87
CA GLU A 309 9.15 4.99 -32.50
C GLU A 309 9.21 6.11 -33.56
N ASP A 310 9.18 5.76 -34.85
CA ASP A 310 9.15 6.72 -35.95
C ASP A 310 7.89 7.59 -35.90
N VAL A 311 6.71 6.99 -35.66
CA VAL A 311 5.45 7.74 -35.51
C VAL A 311 5.51 8.70 -34.31
N ILE A 312 6.01 8.23 -33.17
CA ILE A 312 6.13 9.04 -31.95
C ILE A 312 7.12 10.21 -32.16
N SER A 313 8.27 9.94 -32.80
CA SER A 313 9.29 10.96 -33.06
C SER A 313 8.83 12.03 -34.04
N LEU A 314 8.07 11.66 -35.08
CA LEU A 314 7.47 12.60 -36.03
C LEU A 314 6.44 13.51 -35.37
N GLU A 315 5.62 13.00 -34.45
CA GLU A 315 4.60 13.80 -33.76
C GLU A 315 5.22 14.75 -32.73
N THR A 316 6.16 14.26 -31.92
CA THR A 316 6.89 15.07 -30.93
C THR A 316 7.80 16.13 -31.57
N GLY A 317 8.25 15.92 -32.81
CA GLY A 317 9.07 16.87 -33.57
C GLY A 317 8.31 18.05 -34.18
N LYS A 318 6.97 18.07 -34.14
CA LYS A 318 6.17 19.17 -34.69
C LYS A 318 6.29 20.42 -33.82
N SER A 319 6.41 21.59 -34.46
CA SER A 319 6.51 22.90 -33.76
C SER A 319 5.30 23.25 -32.89
N THR A 320 4.19 22.54 -33.07
CA THR A 320 2.95 22.68 -32.30
C THR A 320 2.90 21.83 -31.03
N TRP A 321 3.80 20.86 -30.88
CA TRP A 321 3.77 19.90 -29.78
C TRP A 321 4.27 20.54 -28.47
N ARG A 322 3.51 20.39 -27.38
CA ARG A 322 3.88 20.86 -26.05
C ARG A 322 4.30 19.69 -25.17
N PRO A 323 5.20 19.89 -24.18
CA PRO A 323 5.68 18.84 -23.30
C PRO A 323 4.62 18.09 -22.46
N ASN A 324 3.40 18.63 -22.35
CA ASN A 324 2.27 18.00 -21.65
C ASN A 324 1.25 17.35 -22.60
N ASP A 325 1.49 17.40 -23.92
CA ASP A 325 0.59 16.80 -24.90
C ASP A 325 0.87 15.29 -24.93
N GLU A 326 -0.02 14.52 -24.31
CA GLU A 326 0.03 13.06 -24.35
C GLU A 326 -0.33 12.56 -25.76
N ILE A 327 0.52 11.69 -26.31
CA ILE A 327 0.21 10.98 -27.54
C ILE A 327 -0.66 9.79 -27.16
N GLY A 328 -1.96 9.89 -27.43
CA GLY A 328 -2.89 8.80 -27.19
C GLY A 328 -2.53 7.56 -28.01
N ILE A 329 -2.64 6.37 -27.41
CA ILE A 329 -2.44 5.06 -28.06
C ILE A 329 -3.23 4.96 -29.38
N GLU A 330 -4.48 5.43 -29.36
CA GLU A 330 -5.36 5.46 -30.54
C GLU A 330 -4.81 6.30 -31.70
N PHE A 331 -4.09 7.38 -31.41
CA PHE A 331 -3.45 8.18 -32.46
C PHE A 331 -2.34 7.38 -33.14
N VAL A 332 -1.47 6.76 -32.36
CA VAL A 332 -0.36 5.94 -32.88
C VAL A 332 -0.91 4.78 -33.71
N LEU A 333 -1.92 4.07 -33.21
CA LEU A 333 -2.57 2.97 -33.93
C LEU A 333 -3.16 3.43 -35.28
N ARG A 334 -3.80 4.61 -35.32
CA ARG A 334 -4.34 5.16 -36.57
C ARG A 334 -3.24 5.51 -37.57
N GLN A 335 -2.13 6.08 -37.10
CA GLN A 335 -0.99 6.40 -37.97
C GLN A 335 -0.33 5.13 -38.52
N LEU A 336 -0.13 4.12 -37.67
CA LEU A 336 0.38 2.82 -38.11
C LEU A 336 -0.53 2.17 -39.16
N ALA A 337 -1.85 2.21 -38.94
CA ALA A 337 -2.81 1.67 -39.90
C ALA A 337 -2.82 2.41 -41.25
N GLN A 338 -2.43 3.69 -41.28
CA GLN A 338 -2.35 4.51 -42.50
C GLN A 338 -1.00 4.37 -43.22
N ASN A 339 0.03 3.88 -42.54
CA ASN A 339 1.38 3.85 -43.06
C ASN A 339 1.69 2.53 -43.77
N ASP A 340 1.93 2.60 -45.08
CA ASP A 340 2.24 1.44 -45.92
C ASP A 340 3.55 0.73 -45.53
N SER A 341 4.44 1.38 -44.78
CA SER A 341 5.70 0.81 -44.31
C SER A 341 5.58 -0.05 -43.05
N THR A 342 4.37 -0.25 -42.51
CA THR A 342 4.18 -1.11 -41.33
C THR A 342 4.15 -2.59 -41.75
N PRO A 343 4.81 -3.48 -40.99
CA PRO A 343 4.83 -4.89 -41.35
C PRO A 343 3.44 -5.52 -41.17
N ARG A 344 2.85 -5.98 -42.28
CA ARG A 344 1.44 -6.41 -42.37
C ARG A 344 1.18 -7.87 -41.96
N ASP A 345 2.19 -8.73 -42.03
CA ASP A 345 2.04 -10.18 -41.92
C ASP A 345 2.28 -10.73 -40.50
N GLY A 346 2.18 -9.89 -39.47
CA GLY A 346 2.44 -10.29 -38.09
C GLY A 346 1.22 -10.22 -37.16
N PRO A 347 1.42 -10.49 -35.86
CA PRO A 347 0.32 -10.66 -34.93
C PRO A 347 -0.30 -9.32 -34.53
N ALA A 348 -1.33 -8.91 -35.27
CA ALA A 348 -1.99 -7.59 -35.10
C ALA A 348 -2.47 -7.30 -33.66
N HIS A 349 -2.86 -8.33 -32.91
CA HIS A 349 -3.27 -8.21 -31.51
C HIS A 349 -2.16 -7.66 -30.59
N MET A 350 -0.89 -7.91 -30.92
CA MET A 350 0.24 -7.42 -30.12
C MET A 350 0.56 -5.95 -30.39
N VAL A 351 0.10 -5.36 -31.50
CA VAL A 351 0.43 -3.97 -31.86
C VAL A 351 0.05 -3.01 -30.75
N ARG A 352 -1.14 -3.17 -30.16
CA ARG A 352 -1.61 -2.33 -29.05
C ARG A 352 -0.70 -2.44 -27.82
N SER A 353 -0.33 -3.67 -27.44
CA SER A 353 0.57 -3.93 -26.32
C SER A 353 1.97 -3.35 -26.58
N LEU A 354 2.49 -3.48 -27.80
CA LEU A 354 3.76 -2.89 -28.20
C LEU A 354 3.71 -1.36 -28.18
N VAL A 355 2.64 -0.74 -28.67
CA VAL A 355 2.44 0.72 -28.60
C VAL A 355 2.43 1.19 -27.15
N ASP A 356 1.72 0.49 -26.26
CA ASP A 356 1.69 0.83 -24.85
C ASP A 356 3.08 0.67 -24.21
N GLN A 357 3.79 -0.42 -24.49
CA GLN A 357 5.16 -0.63 -24.02
C GLN A 357 6.11 0.47 -24.48
N VAL A 358 6.13 0.79 -25.77
CA VAL A 358 7.01 1.82 -26.35
C VAL A 358 6.61 3.21 -25.88
N SER A 359 5.32 3.52 -25.76
CA SER A 359 4.84 4.82 -25.26
C SER A 359 5.15 5.02 -23.78
N ASN A 360 5.08 3.95 -22.98
CA ASN A 360 5.53 3.96 -21.58
C ASN A 360 7.05 4.07 -21.47
N ILE A 361 7.80 3.44 -22.38
CA ILE A 361 9.26 3.59 -22.46
C ILE A 361 9.64 5.03 -22.86
N ALA A 362 8.97 5.63 -23.85
CA ALA A 362 9.18 7.03 -24.24
C ALA A 362 8.83 8.00 -23.09
N SER A 363 7.74 7.73 -22.36
CA SER A 363 7.41 8.42 -21.10
C SER A 363 8.51 8.25 -20.04
N ASN A 364 9.13 7.07 -19.95
CA ASN A 364 10.25 6.76 -19.06
C ASN A 364 11.60 7.38 -19.50
N TYR A 365 11.77 7.75 -20.78
CA TYR A 365 12.94 8.47 -21.31
C TYR A 365 12.80 10.01 -21.24
N ILE A 366 11.58 10.55 -21.13
CA ILE A 366 11.33 11.96 -20.77
C ILE A 366 11.48 12.16 -19.25
N PHE A 367 11.19 11.13 -18.47
CA PHE A 367 11.30 11.09 -17.01
C PHE A 367 12.70 11.35 -16.40
N PRO A 368 13.86 11.06 -17.00
CA PRO A 368 15.18 11.31 -16.38
C PRO A 368 15.57 12.79 -16.44
N VAL A 369 15.21 13.49 -17.52
CA VAL A 369 15.43 14.95 -17.65
C VAL A 369 14.49 15.69 -16.71
N LEU A 370 13.22 15.30 -16.65
CA LEU A 370 12.29 15.79 -15.63
C LEU A 370 12.69 15.35 -14.22
N SER A 371 13.30 14.18 -14.00
CA SER A 371 13.83 13.73 -12.70
C SER A 371 15.02 14.57 -12.26
N LEU A 372 15.88 15.00 -13.18
CA LEU A 372 16.99 15.90 -12.88
C LEU A 372 16.48 17.30 -12.52
N ILE A 373 15.51 17.80 -13.27
CA ILE A 373 14.83 19.08 -13.01
C ILE A 373 14.05 18.99 -11.69
N CYS A 374 13.29 17.93 -11.43
CA CYS A 374 12.59 17.68 -10.17
C CYS A 374 13.56 17.46 -9.02
N LYS A 375 14.72 16.81 -9.20
CA LYS A 375 15.77 16.71 -8.17
C LYS A 375 16.37 18.08 -7.86
N TYR A 376 16.61 18.90 -8.89
CA TYR A 376 17.08 20.27 -8.73
C TYR A 376 16.04 21.15 -8.02
N TYR A 377 14.77 21.11 -8.43
CA TYR A 377 13.68 21.84 -7.78
C TYR A 377 13.39 21.30 -6.38
N ARG A 378 13.45 19.98 -6.15
CA ARG A 378 13.29 19.37 -4.82
C ARG A 378 14.46 19.73 -3.90
N TRP A 379 15.67 19.81 -4.42
CA TRP A 379 16.83 20.33 -3.68
C TRP A 379 16.68 21.81 -3.37
N ASN A 380 16.21 22.63 -4.32
CA ASN A 380 15.95 24.04 -4.08
C ASN A 380 14.79 24.25 -3.10
N ILE A 381 13.68 23.52 -3.19
CA ILE A 381 12.58 23.55 -2.23
C ILE A 381 13.04 23.04 -0.86
N PHE A 382 13.92 22.04 -0.81
CA PHE A 382 14.51 21.55 0.43
C PHE A 382 15.40 22.61 1.09
N CYS A 383 16.31 23.22 0.32
CA CYS A 383 17.18 24.29 0.79
C CYS A 383 16.38 25.54 1.18
N LEU A 384 15.39 25.93 0.38
CA LEU A 384 14.52 27.07 0.61
C LEU A 384 13.59 26.83 1.81
N GLY A 385 13.03 25.63 1.94
CA GLY A 385 12.22 25.22 3.09
C GLY A 385 13.03 25.19 4.39
N ARG A 386 14.27 24.68 4.36
CA ARG A 386 15.19 24.74 5.51
C ARG A 386 15.64 26.17 5.82
N PHE A 387 15.85 27.00 4.81
CA PHE A 387 16.16 28.41 4.97
C PHE A 387 15.00 29.16 5.63
N PHE A 388 13.77 29.02 5.13
CA PHE A 388 12.59 29.64 5.72
C PHE A 388 12.27 29.10 7.12
N MET A 389 12.51 27.80 7.38
CA MET A 389 12.41 27.22 8.73
C MET A 389 13.43 27.88 9.68
N GLY A 390 14.68 28.06 9.24
CA GLY A 390 15.72 28.75 10.02
C GLY A 390 15.42 30.22 10.27
N CYS A 391 14.94 30.96 9.25
CA CYS A 391 14.52 32.35 9.38
C CYS A 391 13.28 32.52 10.26
N GLY A 392 12.26 31.68 10.09
CA GLY A 392 11.03 31.69 10.87
C GLY A 392 11.26 31.34 12.33
N ALA A 393 12.04 30.29 12.61
CA ALA A 393 12.47 29.98 13.98
C ALA A 393 13.31 31.12 14.58
N GLY A 394 14.27 31.66 13.82
CA GLY A 394 15.11 32.77 14.28
C GLY A 394 14.32 34.03 14.64
N LEU A 395 13.42 34.46 13.75
CA LEU A 395 12.55 35.62 13.96
C LEU A 395 11.56 35.39 15.10
N GLY A 396 10.89 34.23 15.14
CA GLY A 396 9.94 33.88 16.19
C GLY A 396 10.55 33.90 17.59
N PHE A 397 11.75 33.33 17.75
CA PHE A 397 12.45 33.37 19.04
C PHE A 397 12.88 34.78 19.44
N VAL A 398 13.38 35.60 18.50
CA VAL A 398 13.79 36.98 18.79
C VAL A 398 12.56 37.84 19.14
N CYS A 399 11.53 37.82 18.30
CA CYS A 399 10.29 38.58 18.51
C CYS A 399 9.57 38.15 19.79
N ALA A 400 9.40 36.84 20.04
CA ALA A 400 8.76 36.35 21.26
C ALA A 400 9.54 36.75 22.51
N THR A 401 10.88 36.68 22.51
CA THR A 401 11.69 37.09 23.67
C THR A 401 11.55 38.59 23.97
N VAL A 402 11.52 39.44 22.94
CA VAL A 402 11.36 40.90 23.10
C VAL A 402 9.95 41.22 23.57
N VAL A 403 8.92 40.63 22.96
CA VAL A 403 7.51 40.84 23.36
C VAL A 403 7.28 40.38 24.80
N LEU A 404 7.80 39.21 25.19
CA LEU A 404 7.69 38.73 26.57
C LEU A 404 8.46 39.62 27.56
N PHE A 405 9.60 40.17 27.15
CA PHE A 405 10.37 41.08 27.99
C PHE A 405 9.61 42.41 28.24
N GLU A 406 9.07 43.02 27.19
CA GLU A 406 8.37 44.31 27.25
C GLU A 406 6.96 44.19 27.87
N MET A 407 6.22 43.13 27.55
CA MET A 407 4.78 43.05 27.87
C MET A 407 4.46 42.21 29.11
N VAL A 408 5.38 41.38 29.61
CA VAL A 408 5.11 40.44 30.72
C VAL A 408 5.92 40.81 31.97
N PRO A 409 5.29 40.92 33.15
CA PRO A 409 5.99 41.16 34.42
C PRO A 409 7.06 40.11 34.71
N TYR A 410 8.19 40.55 35.27
CA TYR A 410 9.38 39.73 35.54
C TYR A 410 9.07 38.38 36.23
N THR A 411 8.19 38.38 37.23
CA THR A 411 7.78 37.17 37.99
C THR A 411 7.04 36.14 37.14
N LYS A 412 6.35 36.59 36.08
CA LYS A 412 5.55 35.74 35.18
C LYS A 412 6.32 35.28 33.94
N ARG A 413 7.47 35.89 33.61
CA ARG A 413 8.25 35.59 32.40
C ARG A 413 8.61 34.11 32.26
N PRO A 414 9.12 33.38 33.28
CA PRO A 414 9.50 31.98 33.14
C PRO A 414 8.34 31.08 32.70
N ALA A 415 7.16 31.24 33.29
CA ALA A 415 5.95 30.51 32.93
C ALA A 415 5.54 30.78 31.47
N HIS A 416 5.71 32.00 30.98
CA HIS A 416 5.41 32.36 29.59
C HIS A 416 6.48 31.88 28.61
N PHE A 417 7.76 31.84 29.00
CA PHE A 417 8.81 31.24 28.19
C PHE A 417 8.61 29.72 27.98
N PHE A 418 7.96 29.04 28.93
CA PHE A 418 7.54 27.65 28.74
C PHE A 418 6.51 27.47 27.61
N VAL A 419 5.75 28.50 27.23
CA VAL A 419 4.85 28.46 26.05
C VAL A 419 5.65 28.31 24.76
N LEU A 420 6.81 28.97 24.67
CA LEU A 420 7.71 28.82 23.53
C LEU A 420 8.34 27.42 23.48
N GLY A 421 8.66 26.86 24.66
CA GLY A 421 9.07 25.47 24.81
C GLY A 421 7.98 24.47 24.40
N LEU A 422 6.72 24.76 24.73
CA LEU A 422 5.56 23.96 24.34
C LEU A 422 5.35 23.98 22.82
N ALA A 423 5.45 25.16 22.19
CA ALA A 423 5.37 25.30 20.75
C ALA A 423 6.50 24.51 20.04
N PHE A 424 7.72 24.54 20.59
CA PHE A 424 8.85 23.76 20.09
C PHE A 424 8.65 22.24 20.24
N ALA A 425 8.17 21.78 21.40
CA ALA A 425 7.86 20.36 21.63
C ALA A 425 6.71 19.88 20.71
N PHE A 426 5.70 20.71 20.48
CA PHE A 426 4.60 20.42 19.56
C PHE A 426 5.06 20.36 18.10
N ALA A 427 5.95 21.28 17.68
CA ALA A 427 6.55 21.23 16.35
C ALA A 427 7.38 19.94 16.16
N THR A 428 8.11 19.52 17.20
CA THR A 428 8.89 18.27 17.21
C THR A 428 7.99 17.04 17.13
N LEU A 429 6.86 17.05 17.85
CA LEU A 429 5.83 16.00 17.75
C LEU A 429 5.30 15.88 16.32
N ILE A 430 4.92 16.99 15.70
CA ILE A 430 4.43 17.00 14.31
C ILE A 430 5.50 16.44 13.37
N ILE A 431 6.74 16.91 13.47
CA ILE A 431 7.85 16.44 12.62
C ILE A 431 8.07 14.93 12.75
N ASN A 432 7.92 14.37 13.95
CA ASN A 432 8.13 12.94 14.19
C ASN A 432 6.91 12.08 13.84
N VAL A 433 5.70 12.64 13.90
CA VAL A 433 4.45 11.94 13.51
C VAL A 433 4.24 11.95 12.00
N LEU A 434 4.63 13.01 11.30
CA LEU A 434 4.33 13.19 9.88
C LEU A 434 4.94 12.08 8.97
N PRO A 435 6.15 11.56 9.22
CA PRO A 435 6.67 10.38 8.53
C PRO A 435 5.85 9.09 8.77
N LEU A 436 5.12 8.98 9.89
CA LEU A 436 4.26 7.83 10.19
C LEU A 436 2.94 7.87 9.44
N LEU A 437 2.54 9.05 8.94
CA LEU A 437 1.29 9.27 8.20
C LEU A 437 1.44 9.08 6.68
N ASP A 438 2.54 8.49 6.23
CA ASP A 438 2.88 8.31 4.79
C ASP A 438 2.90 9.63 3.99
N ALA A 439 3.12 10.75 4.68
CA ALA A 439 3.22 12.06 4.02
C ALA A 439 4.50 12.13 3.17
N ASN A 440 4.38 12.62 1.94
CA ASN A 440 5.54 12.77 1.06
C ASN A 440 6.59 13.70 1.70
N SER A 441 7.89 13.39 1.57
CA SER A 441 8.97 14.17 2.23
C SER A 441 8.93 15.67 1.92
N THR A 442 8.40 16.05 0.75
CA THR A 442 8.20 17.45 0.35
C THR A 442 7.04 18.10 1.10
N GLN A 443 5.94 17.38 1.34
CA GLN A 443 4.83 17.82 2.18
C GLN A 443 5.26 17.91 3.64
N ILE A 444 6.10 16.97 4.11
CA ILE A 444 6.68 17.02 5.46
C ILE A 444 7.45 18.31 5.68
N ILE A 445 8.34 18.66 4.74
CA ILE A 445 9.16 19.87 4.82
C ILE A 445 8.31 21.12 4.65
N LEU A 446 7.37 21.18 3.69
CA LEU A 446 6.50 22.35 3.53
C LEU A 446 5.64 22.58 4.78
N PHE A 447 5.07 21.52 5.33
CA PHE A 447 4.18 21.60 6.49
C PHE A 447 4.97 21.96 7.76
N SER A 448 6.15 21.36 7.97
CA SER A 448 7.02 21.74 9.09
C SER A 448 7.60 23.14 8.94
N SER A 449 8.01 23.57 7.74
CA SER A 449 8.41 24.97 7.47
C SER A 449 7.26 25.96 7.66
N LEU A 450 6.03 25.58 7.28
CA LEU A 450 4.82 26.40 7.51
C LEU A 450 4.52 26.50 9.00
N PHE A 451 4.55 25.40 9.76
CA PHE A 451 4.27 25.42 11.19
C PHE A 451 5.38 26.09 12.01
N THR A 452 6.65 25.93 11.63
CA THR A 452 7.77 26.68 12.24
C THR A 452 7.70 28.15 11.87
N GLY A 453 7.34 28.49 10.62
CA GLY A 453 7.09 29.87 10.20
C GLY A 453 5.91 30.50 10.92
N LEU A 454 4.82 29.76 11.11
CA LEU A 454 3.64 30.17 11.88
C LEU A 454 3.94 30.29 13.37
N SER A 455 4.79 29.42 13.94
CA SER A 455 5.27 29.56 15.32
C SER A 455 6.11 30.82 15.53
N GLY A 456 6.68 31.38 14.46
CA GLY A 456 7.37 32.67 14.48
C GLY A 456 6.54 33.86 14.02
N ALA A 457 5.35 33.64 13.47
CA ALA A 457 4.41 34.72 13.17
C ALA A 457 3.59 35.03 14.43
N ASP A 458 3.54 36.30 14.81
CA ASP A 458 2.93 36.81 16.05
C ASP A 458 1.50 36.30 16.35
N HIS A 459 0.79 35.79 15.34
CA HIS A 459 -0.58 35.30 15.45
C HIS A 459 -0.74 33.94 16.16
N CYS A 460 0.12 32.95 15.95
CA CYS A 460 -0.03 31.64 16.63
C CYS A 460 0.44 31.67 18.08
N LEU A 461 1.52 32.42 18.37
CA LEU A 461 1.91 32.76 19.74
C LEU A 461 0.81 33.55 20.45
N GLY A 462 0.14 34.47 19.75
CA GLY A 462 -1.03 35.19 20.28
C GLY A 462 -2.20 34.27 20.67
N VAL A 463 -2.57 33.31 19.81
CA VAL A 463 -3.66 32.35 20.11
C VAL A 463 -3.28 31.39 21.25
N LEU A 464 -2.05 30.87 21.24
CA LEU A 464 -1.59 29.97 22.31
C LEU A 464 -1.40 30.71 23.64
N TYR A 465 -0.93 31.96 23.60
CA TYR A 465 -0.89 32.86 24.75
C TYR A 465 -2.30 33.13 25.27
N LEU A 466 -3.30 33.37 24.43
CA LEU A 466 -4.68 33.56 24.88
C LEU A 466 -5.28 32.31 25.54
N LEU A 467 -4.94 31.11 25.04
CA LEU A 467 -5.39 29.83 25.60
C LEU A 467 -4.68 29.47 26.92
N LEU A 468 -3.39 29.79 27.03
CA LEU A 468 -2.55 29.47 28.18
C LEU A 468 -2.31 30.67 29.10
N LYS A 469 -2.98 31.79 28.85
CA LYS A 469 -2.82 33.01 29.63
C LYS A 469 -3.10 32.64 31.09
N PRO A 470 -2.13 32.78 32.00
CA PRO A 470 -2.40 32.52 33.40
C PRO A 470 -3.55 33.42 33.84
N ASN A 471 -4.56 32.83 34.48
CA ASN A 471 -5.76 33.55 34.89
C ASN A 471 -5.34 34.68 35.83
N GLU A 472 -5.43 35.93 35.35
CA GLU A 472 -4.96 37.12 36.11
C GLU A 472 -5.63 37.19 37.49
N ASN A 473 -6.86 36.67 37.59
CA ASN A 473 -7.69 36.68 38.79
C ASN A 473 -7.35 35.59 39.84
N GLU A 474 -6.70 34.47 39.47
CA GLU A 474 -6.28 33.47 40.46
C GLU A 474 -5.05 33.92 41.26
N ILE A 475 -4.17 34.71 40.63
CA ILE A 475 -2.94 35.20 41.28
C ILE A 475 -3.19 36.48 42.06
N LEU A 476 -4.11 37.34 41.62
CA LEU A 476 -4.55 38.52 42.38
C LEU A 476 -5.15 38.16 43.76
N LYS A 477 -5.65 36.93 43.97
CA LYS A 477 -6.04 36.45 45.30
C LYS A 477 -4.86 36.17 46.23
N ASN A 478 -3.69 35.87 45.68
CA ASN A 478 -2.44 35.64 46.41
C ASN A 478 -1.57 36.90 46.52
N ASP A 479 -1.88 37.98 45.79
CA ASP A 479 -1.20 39.29 45.88
C ASP A 479 -1.52 40.04 47.21
N HIS A 480 -2.34 39.46 48.10
CA HIS A 480 -2.48 39.95 49.49
C HIS A 480 -1.37 39.48 50.44
N LEU A 481 -0.39 38.71 49.94
CA LEU A 481 0.88 38.52 50.63
C LEU A 481 1.86 39.52 50.03
N ASP A 482 2.16 40.59 50.77
CA ASP A 482 3.22 41.56 50.48
C ASP A 482 4.55 40.81 50.30
N PHE A 483 4.85 40.36 49.08
CA PHE A 483 6.21 40.01 48.71
C PHE A 483 6.94 41.34 48.50
N PRO A 484 7.98 41.66 49.31
CA PRO A 484 8.71 42.90 49.17
C PRO A 484 9.24 42.96 47.75
N HIS A 485 8.93 44.03 47.01
CA HIS A 485 9.35 44.31 45.64
C HIS A 485 10.64 43.55 45.26
N GLU A 486 10.50 42.37 44.64
CA GLU A 486 11.65 41.62 44.15
C GLU A 486 12.30 42.48 43.06
N LYS A 487 13.41 43.13 43.41
CA LYS A 487 14.24 43.85 42.45
C LYS A 487 14.68 42.86 41.38
N GLU A 488 14.61 43.29 40.12
CA GLU A 488 15.16 42.54 39.00
C GLU A 488 16.60 42.08 39.34
N PRO A 489 16.98 40.83 39.03
CA PRO A 489 18.30 40.32 39.30
C PRO A 489 19.36 41.20 38.67
N ALA A 490 20.44 41.44 39.40
CA ALA A 490 21.62 42.05 38.79
C ALA A 490 22.15 41.11 37.68
N PRO A 491 22.45 41.65 36.48
CA PRO A 491 23.03 40.85 35.40
C PRO A 491 24.37 40.25 35.85
N SER A 492 24.76 39.13 35.24
CA SER A 492 26.08 38.53 35.45
C SER A 492 27.19 39.55 35.21
N SER A 493 28.31 39.43 35.94
CA SER A 493 29.52 40.20 35.65
C SER A 493 30.13 39.88 34.28
N PHE A 494 29.75 38.75 33.67
CA PHE A 494 30.19 38.32 32.34
C PHE A 494 28.99 37.91 31.47
N PRO A 495 28.09 38.85 31.12
CA PRO A 495 26.80 38.54 30.50
C PRO A 495 26.98 37.87 29.14
N VAL A 496 27.92 38.36 28.32
CA VAL A 496 28.28 37.79 27.01
C VAL A 496 28.76 36.34 27.13
N THR A 497 29.69 36.09 28.06
CA THR A 497 30.28 34.75 28.26
C THR A 497 29.25 33.76 28.80
N LEU A 498 28.39 34.19 29.73
CA LEU A 498 27.32 33.37 30.27
C LEU A 498 26.34 32.95 29.18
N VAL A 499 25.93 33.88 28.31
CA VAL A 499 25.03 33.56 27.21
C VAL A 499 25.67 32.60 26.22
N TYR A 500 26.91 32.83 25.79
CA TYR A 500 27.60 31.89 24.90
C TYR A 500 27.77 30.51 25.52
N ALA A 501 28.09 30.43 26.82
CA ALA A 501 28.22 29.17 27.52
C ALA A 501 26.88 28.41 27.58
N LEU A 502 25.78 29.09 27.90
CA LEU A 502 24.43 28.50 27.90
C LEU A 502 24.01 28.05 26.49
N MET A 503 24.31 28.84 25.45
CA MET A 503 23.98 28.48 24.07
C MET A 503 24.80 27.29 23.56
N MET A 504 26.10 27.26 23.86
CA MET A 504 26.96 26.13 23.54
C MET A 504 26.52 24.87 24.28
N LEU A 505 26.20 24.99 25.57
CA LEU A 505 25.75 23.86 26.38
C LEU A 505 24.45 23.28 25.80
N ASN A 506 23.51 24.14 25.43
CA ASN A 506 22.29 23.78 24.71
C ASN A 506 22.57 23.03 23.41
N VAL A 507 23.53 23.45 22.60
CA VAL A 507 23.89 22.77 21.34
C VAL A 507 24.55 21.42 21.62
N THR A 508 25.48 21.36 22.59
CA THR A 508 26.20 20.13 22.90
C THR A 508 25.31 19.02 23.42
N ILE A 509 24.27 19.38 24.16
CA ILE A 509 23.32 18.42 24.70
C ILE A 509 22.17 18.22 23.70
N GLY A 510 21.62 19.30 23.16
CA GLY A 510 20.42 19.29 22.31
C GLY A 510 20.62 18.66 20.93
N VAL A 511 21.76 18.87 20.26
CA VAL A 511 21.94 18.35 18.90
C VAL A 511 22.07 16.81 18.88
N PRO A 512 22.90 16.17 19.72
CA PRO A 512 22.95 14.71 19.80
C PRO A 512 21.62 14.07 20.23
N ILE A 513 20.86 14.75 21.09
CA ILE A 513 19.49 14.36 21.48
C ILE A 513 18.57 14.41 20.27
N ILE A 514 18.44 15.56 19.60
CA ILE A 514 17.53 15.74 18.46
C ILE A 514 17.86 14.79 17.31
N LEU A 515 19.15 14.55 17.03
CA LEU A 515 19.59 13.56 16.04
C LEU A 515 19.32 12.12 16.52
N GLY A 516 19.47 11.88 17.82
CA GLY A 516 19.14 10.65 18.58
C GLY A 516 17.75 10.10 18.32
N PHE A 517 16.76 10.97 18.09
CA PHE A 517 15.36 10.59 17.89
C PHE A 517 14.96 10.35 16.44
N SER A 518 15.91 10.38 15.50
CA SER A 518 15.68 9.78 14.19
C SER A 518 15.54 8.27 14.38
N THR A 519 14.50 7.66 13.82
CA THR A 519 14.30 6.20 13.80
C THR A 519 15.57 5.44 13.39
N VAL A 520 16.42 6.08 12.57
CA VAL A 520 17.74 5.61 12.13
C VAL A 520 18.69 5.27 13.29
N ILE A 521 18.67 6.01 14.39
CA ILE A 521 19.59 5.80 15.51
C ILE A 521 19.10 4.66 16.40
N PHE A 522 17.81 4.61 16.70
CA PHE A 522 17.20 3.45 17.37
C PHE A 522 17.39 2.16 16.57
N GLN A 523 17.30 2.24 15.24
CA GLN A 523 17.61 1.11 14.36
C GLN A 523 19.09 0.70 14.42
N ASN A 524 20.03 1.65 14.56
CA ASN A 524 21.45 1.33 14.79
C ASN A 524 21.68 0.63 16.15
N PHE A 525 20.81 0.86 17.14
CA PHE A 525 20.81 0.09 18.39
C PHE A 525 20.11 -1.27 18.28
N GLY A 526 19.61 -1.67 17.09
CA GLY A 526 18.88 -2.92 16.92
C GLY A 526 17.43 -2.87 17.42
N VAL A 527 16.90 -1.69 17.74
CA VAL A 527 15.50 -1.50 18.12
C VAL A 527 14.63 -1.58 16.86
N THR A 528 13.55 -2.36 16.91
CA THR A 528 12.61 -2.47 15.79
C THR A 528 12.00 -1.11 15.41
N PHE A 529 11.62 -0.94 14.15
CA PHE A 529 11.00 0.29 13.66
C PHE A 529 9.76 0.71 14.49
N PHE A 530 8.99 -0.26 14.98
CA PHE A 530 7.82 -0.02 15.82
C PHE A 530 8.19 0.65 17.15
N TYR A 531 9.13 0.06 17.91
CA TYR A 531 9.58 0.65 19.17
C TYR A 531 10.34 1.96 18.97
N ALA A 532 11.16 2.06 17.92
CA ALA A 532 11.83 3.31 17.54
C ALA A 532 10.82 4.45 17.31
N SER A 533 9.73 4.16 16.60
CA SER A 533 8.64 5.13 16.35
C SER A 533 7.90 5.51 17.62
N ILE A 534 7.67 4.57 18.55
CA ILE A 534 7.08 4.86 19.85
C ILE A 534 7.99 5.78 20.67
N PHE A 535 9.29 5.49 20.76
CA PHE A 535 10.22 6.34 21.49
C PHE A 535 10.32 7.75 20.88
N SER A 536 10.38 7.86 19.56
CA SER A 536 10.46 9.15 18.83
C SER A 536 9.18 10.01 18.94
N THR A 537 8.01 9.40 19.16
CA THR A 537 6.73 10.13 19.29
C THR A 537 6.29 10.38 20.73
N THR A 538 6.73 9.56 21.68
CA THR A 538 6.35 9.72 23.10
C THR A 538 7.19 10.76 23.83
N PHE A 539 8.45 10.99 23.46
CA PHE A 539 9.28 11.97 24.16
C PHE A 539 8.77 13.42 24.01
N PRO A 540 8.29 13.90 22.84
CA PRO A 540 7.75 15.26 22.74
C PRO A 540 6.46 15.41 23.55
N VAL A 541 5.65 14.34 23.63
CA VAL A 541 4.47 14.29 24.50
C VAL A 541 4.88 14.39 25.97
N ALA A 542 5.91 13.67 26.39
CA ALA A 542 6.44 13.76 27.75
C ALA A 542 7.01 15.16 28.06
N GLN A 543 7.69 15.79 27.10
CA GLN A 543 8.13 17.18 27.20
C GLN A 543 6.94 18.15 27.36
N ILE A 544 5.89 17.99 26.54
CA ILE A 544 4.66 18.79 26.65
C ILE A 544 4.05 18.66 28.06
N VAL A 545 3.89 17.43 28.56
CA VAL A 545 3.33 17.18 29.89
C VAL A 545 4.19 17.81 30.98
N LEU A 546 5.52 17.65 30.91
CA LEU A 546 6.46 18.22 31.87
C LEU A 546 6.40 19.75 31.87
N ILE A 547 6.38 20.37 30.69
CA ILE A 547 6.28 21.83 30.53
C ILE A 547 4.95 22.34 31.11
N LEU A 548 3.83 21.64 30.88
CA LEU A 548 2.52 22.01 31.44
C LEU A 548 2.48 21.90 32.98
N ILE A 549 3.14 20.89 33.56
CA ILE A 549 3.27 20.76 35.02
C ILE A 549 4.09 21.94 35.58
N LEU A 550 5.27 22.21 34.99
CA LEU A 550 6.19 23.23 35.46
C LEU A 550 5.66 24.66 35.27
N HIS A 551 4.86 24.89 34.23
CA HIS A 551 4.18 26.16 34.00
C HIS A 551 3.30 26.58 35.20
N LYS A 552 2.76 25.62 35.95
CA LYS A 552 1.88 25.87 37.11
C LYS A 552 2.61 25.96 38.45
N THR A 553 3.94 25.84 38.48
CA THR A 553 4.74 25.80 39.72
C THR A 553 5.70 26.98 39.80
N LEU A 554 5.84 27.57 40.99
CA LEU A 554 6.86 28.57 41.29
C LEU A 554 8.18 27.84 41.59
N ILE A 555 9.20 28.02 40.73
CA ILE A 555 10.47 27.29 40.82
C ILE A 555 11.66 28.26 40.84
N ASP A 556 12.64 27.97 41.68
CA ASP A 556 13.93 28.66 41.70
C ASP A 556 14.70 28.43 40.38
N ARG A 557 15.01 29.54 39.68
CA ARG A 557 15.63 29.52 38.34
C ARG A 557 17.05 28.93 38.36
N ARG A 558 17.80 29.15 39.43
CA ARG A 558 19.18 28.69 39.55
C ARG A 558 19.21 27.17 39.72
N ILE A 559 18.33 26.62 40.55
CA ILE A 559 18.16 25.18 40.71
C ILE A 559 17.72 24.56 39.38
N LEU A 560 16.81 25.21 38.66
CA LEU A 560 16.31 24.71 37.39
C LEU A 560 17.38 24.65 36.30
N ILE A 561 18.21 25.69 36.19
CA ILE A 561 19.28 25.76 35.18
C ILE A 561 20.46 24.90 35.59
N ILE A 562 21.09 25.17 36.75
CA ILE A 562 22.32 24.48 37.16
C ILE A 562 22.01 23.02 37.52
N GLY A 563 20.95 22.78 38.28
CA GLY A 563 20.53 21.43 38.64
C GLY A 563 20.05 20.65 37.43
N GLY A 564 19.24 21.25 36.54
CA GLY A 564 18.78 20.61 35.32
C GLY A 564 19.93 20.21 34.39
N TYR A 565 20.88 21.11 34.14
CA TYR A 565 22.07 20.75 33.34
C TYR A 565 23.00 19.78 34.05
N ALA A 566 23.12 19.83 35.37
CA ALA A 566 23.90 18.85 36.12
C ALA A 566 23.32 17.43 35.96
N VAL A 567 21.98 17.28 36.06
CA VAL A 567 21.31 16.00 35.82
C VAL A 567 21.50 15.56 34.36
N ALA A 568 21.40 16.49 33.40
CA ALA A 568 21.62 16.16 31.99
C ALA A 568 23.05 15.65 31.71
N VAL A 569 24.07 16.34 32.22
CA VAL A 569 25.48 15.93 32.08
C VAL A 569 25.74 14.60 32.82
N PHE A 570 25.06 14.37 33.95
CA PHE A 570 25.12 13.10 34.66
C PHE A 570 24.53 11.94 33.82
N ILE A 571 23.35 12.12 33.23
CA ILE A 571 22.74 11.12 32.34
C ILE A 571 23.63 10.87 31.11
N GLN A 572 24.21 11.92 30.51
CA GLN A 572 25.18 11.78 29.42
C GLN A 572 26.39 10.94 29.81
N THR A 573 26.89 11.11 31.04
CA THR A 573 28.02 10.34 31.56
C THR A 573 27.64 8.87 31.72
N ILE A 574 26.46 8.57 32.26
CA ILE A 574 25.95 7.20 32.37
C ILE A 574 25.77 6.56 30.99
N LEU A 575 25.23 7.31 30.03
CA LEU A 575 25.09 6.84 28.65
C LEU A 575 26.43 6.44 28.06
N LEU A 576 27.45 7.28 28.22
CA LEU A 576 28.81 6.98 27.75
C LEU A 576 29.43 5.76 28.43
N LEU A 577 29.24 5.63 29.74
CA LEU A 577 29.70 4.45 30.47
C LEU A 577 29.00 3.19 29.97
N THR A 578 27.70 3.26 29.71
CA THR A 578 26.90 2.15 29.13
C THR A 578 27.46 1.76 27.76
N LEU A 579 27.76 2.74 26.91
CA LEU A 579 28.29 2.52 25.55
C LEU A 579 29.68 1.89 25.50
N ILE A 580 30.49 2.08 26.54
CA ILE A 580 31.88 1.59 26.60
C ILE A 580 31.99 0.29 27.39
N TYR A 581 30.97 -0.05 28.18
CA TYR A 581 31.01 -1.20 29.06
C TYR A 581 30.82 -2.51 28.28
N PRO A 582 31.85 -3.38 28.19
CA PRO A 582 31.86 -4.49 27.23
C PRO A 582 31.06 -5.72 27.68
N TYR A 583 30.55 -5.73 28.92
CA TYR A 583 29.92 -6.91 29.51
C TYR A 583 28.38 -6.85 29.57
N ILE A 584 27.74 -5.80 29.03
CA ILE A 584 26.27 -5.76 28.92
C ILE A 584 25.84 -6.52 27.66
N PRO A 585 24.91 -7.49 27.75
CA PRO A 585 24.36 -8.15 26.57
C PRO A 585 23.73 -7.15 25.60
N SER A 586 23.92 -7.34 24.29
CA SER A 586 23.54 -6.37 23.25
C SER A 586 22.07 -5.95 23.29
N GLU A 587 21.16 -6.87 23.61
CA GLU A 587 19.72 -6.57 23.73
C GLU A 587 19.40 -5.67 24.93
N HIS A 588 20.09 -5.88 26.05
CA HIS A 588 19.93 -5.05 27.25
C HIS A 588 20.64 -3.70 27.11
N ALA A 589 21.78 -3.66 26.41
CA ALA A 589 22.50 -2.42 26.08
C ALA A 589 21.62 -1.51 25.24
N ALA A 590 21.03 -2.03 24.17
CA ALA A 590 20.15 -1.29 23.26
C ALA A 590 18.95 -0.65 23.99
N VAL A 591 18.31 -1.40 24.89
CA VAL A 591 17.17 -0.91 25.69
C VAL A 591 17.63 0.14 26.69
N ALA A 592 18.72 -0.09 27.42
CA ALA A 592 19.26 0.86 28.38
C ALA A 592 19.68 2.19 27.71
N GLU A 593 20.37 2.11 26.56
CA GLU A 593 20.80 3.26 25.77
C GLU A 593 19.61 4.06 25.24
N SER A 594 18.57 3.38 24.76
CA SER A 594 17.33 4.02 24.28
C SER A 594 16.59 4.76 25.39
N ILE A 595 16.50 4.15 26.57
CA ILE A 595 15.88 4.76 27.76
C ILE A 595 16.70 5.96 28.25
N LEU A 596 18.03 5.85 28.30
CA LEU A 596 18.91 6.94 28.74
C LEU A 596 18.86 8.14 27.79
N LEU A 597 18.83 7.91 26.48
CA LEU A 597 18.62 8.96 25.48
C LEU A 597 17.25 9.63 25.63
N TRP A 598 16.20 8.84 25.83
CA TRP A 598 14.84 9.34 26.07
C TRP A 598 14.75 10.20 27.34
N LEU A 599 15.31 9.72 28.46
CA LEU A 599 15.36 10.45 29.73
C LEU A 599 16.15 11.75 29.59
N LEU A 600 17.31 11.69 28.92
CA LEU A 600 18.12 12.87 28.67
C LEU A 600 17.33 13.93 27.90
N ALA A 601 16.57 13.55 26.87
CA ALA A 601 15.75 14.46 26.08
C ALA A 601 14.63 15.14 26.87
N VAL A 602 13.98 14.39 27.76
CA VAL A 602 12.92 14.92 28.61
C VAL A 602 13.50 15.89 29.64
N VAL A 603 14.56 15.49 30.34
CA VAL A 603 15.18 16.28 31.42
C VAL A 603 15.78 17.58 30.92
N VAL A 604 16.41 17.56 29.75
CA VAL A 604 17.09 18.73 29.15
C VAL A 604 16.11 19.82 28.71
N SER A 605 14.87 19.47 28.37
CA SER A 605 13.87 20.44 27.89
C SER A 605 13.66 21.61 28.86
N VAL A 606 13.75 21.34 30.16
CA VAL A 606 13.52 22.30 31.23
C VAL A 606 14.64 23.34 31.33
N PRO A 607 15.91 22.96 31.63
CA PRO A 607 17.01 23.92 31.69
C PRO A 607 17.26 24.62 30.34
N CYS A 608 16.97 23.97 29.19
CA CYS A 608 17.03 24.62 27.89
C CYS A 608 16.08 25.82 27.80
N ASN A 609 14.79 25.59 28.08
CA ASN A 609 13.76 26.61 27.99
C ASN A 609 13.95 27.72 29.02
N THR A 610 14.39 27.39 30.24
CA THR A 610 14.69 28.39 31.28
C THR A 610 15.94 29.20 30.97
N ALA A 611 16.99 28.59 30.39
CA ALA A 611 18.19 29.32 29.97
C ALA A 611 17.87 30.41 28.93
N LEU A 612 16.90 30.17 28.04
CA LEU A 612 16.45 31.16 27.07
C LEU A 612 15.84 32.41 27.71
N CYS A 613 15.08 32.24 28.81
CA CYS A 613 14.57 33.35 29.61
C CYS A 613 15.73 34.20 30.15
N VAL A 614 16.74 33.54 30.72
CA VAL A 614 17.88 34.22 31.36
C VAL A 614 18.75 34.96 30.35
N ILE A 615 18.90 34.43 29.12
CA ILE A 615 19.67 35.10 28.05
C ILE A 615 19.11 36.49 27.74
N GLY A 616 17.78 36.65 27.72
CA GLY A 616 17.13 37.92 27.46
C GLY A 616 17.32 38.94 28.58
N GLU A 617 17.46 38.47 29.82
CA GLU A 617 17.53 39.32 31.02
C GLU A 617 18.96 39.76 31.37
N GLN A 618 20.00 39.27 30.67
CA GLN A 618 21.40 39.66 30.96
C GLN A 618 21.79 41.05 30.44
N PHE A 619 20.96 41.67 29.61
CA PHE A 619 21.27 42.94 28.95
C PHE A 619 20.29 44.03 29.39
N THR A 620 20.78 45.26 29.49
CA THR A 620 20.02 46.39 30.04
C THR A 620 19.18 47.12 28.99
N SER A 621 19.43 46.89 27.70
CA SER A 621 18.70 47.50 26.60
C SER A 621 18.11 46.43 25.65
N PRO A 622 16.85 46.60 25.20
CA PRO A 622 16.25 45.73 24.19
C PRO A 622 17.06 45.66 22.88
N TYR A 623 17.77 46.75 22.53
CA TYR A 623 18.62 46.78 21.32
C TYR A 623 19.87 45.90 21.47
N GLU A 624 20.57 46.01 22.61
CA GLU A 624 21.73 45.16 22.90
C GLU A 624 21.33 43.69 22.98
N GLN A 625 20.21 43.42 23.63
CA GLN A 625 19.60 42.10 23.70
C GLN A 625 19.32 41.54 22.30
N MET A 626 18.69 42.32 21.41
CA MET A 626 18.36 41.90 20.04
C MET A 626 19.62 41.63 19.21
N VAL A 627 20.59 42.54 19.22
CA VAL A 627 21.84 42.40 18.44
C VAL A 627 22.68 41.24 18.95
N PHE A 628 22.75 41.05 20.27
CA PHE A 628 23.52 39.97 20.85
C PHE A 628 22.85 38.61 20.62
N THR A 629 21.55 38.52 20.88
CA THR A 629 20.76 37.28 20.67
C THR A 629 20.81 36.85 19.20
N SER A 630 20.68 37.78 18.25
CA SER A 630 20.78 37.45 16.81
C SER A 630 22.15 36.91 16.39
N ARG A 631 23.24 37.52 16.86
CA ARG A 631 24.62 37.04 16.59
C ARG A 631 24.91 35.69 17.24
N GLY A 632 24.55 35.52 18.51
CA GLY A 632 24.72 34.26 19.22
C GLY A 632 23.95 33.12 18.54
N ARG A 633 22.76 33.41 18.00
CA ARG A 633 21.93 32.42 17.28
C ARG A 633 22.54 32.02 15.94
N ALA A 634 23.15 32.93 15.20
CA ALA A 634 23.86 32.59 13.97
C ALA A 634 25.00 31.59 14.25
N VAL A 635 25.77 31.83 15.32
CA VAL A 635 26.83 30.91 15.77
C VAL A 635 26.25 29.55 16.18
N MET A 636 25.18 29.55 16.96
CA MET A 636 24.48 28.33 17.39
C MET A 636 24.00 27.48 16.20
N TRP A 637 23.41 28.11 15.18
CA TRP A 637 22.94 27.42 13.97
C TRP A 637 24.09 26.87 13.13
N ILE A 638 25.21 27.60 13.00
CA ILE A 638 26.41 27.09 12.31
C ILE A 638 26.92 25.84 13.03
N LEU A 639 27.03 25.88 14.35
CA LEU A 639 27.50 24.75 15.14
C LEU A 639 26.55 23.56 15.09
N ALA A 640 25.24 23.81 15.20
CA ALA A 640 24.23 22.78 15.04
C ALA A 640 24.24 22.16 13.63
N ALA A 641 24.46 22.97 12.59
CA ALA A 641 24.57 22.50 11.21
C ALA A 641 25.82 21.64 11.01
N VAL A 642 27.00 22.10 11.46
CA VAL A 642 28.26 21.35 11.39
C VAL A 642 28.15 20.04 12.18
N SER A 643 27.57 20.10 13.38
CA SER A 643 27.30 18.91 14.20
C SER A 643 26.36 17.95 13.47
N THR A 644 25.23 18.43 12.93
CA THR A 644 24.26 17.60 12.20
C THR A 644 24.85 16.93 10.95
N THR A 645 25.66 17.64 10.16
CA THR A 645 26.25 17.10 8.94
C THR A 645 27.38 16.13 9.21
N SER A 646 28.16 16.34 10.28
CA SER A 646 29.27 15.46 10.65
C SER A 646 28.86 14.25 11.49
N PHE A 647 27.78 14.34 12.26
CA PHE A 647 27.37 13.32 13.23
C PHE A 647 27.00 11.98 12.57
N VAL A 648 26.19 11.99 11.51
CA VAL A 648 25.77 10.73 10.84
C VAL A 648 26.95 9.99 10.18
N PRO A 649 27.84 10.67 9.42
CA PRO A 649 29.06 10.04 8.91
C PRO A 649 29.97 9.50 10.02
N MET A 650 30.16 10.27 11.10
CA MET A 650 30.99 9.85 12.23
C MET A 650 30.41 8.63 12.95
N LEU A 651 29.09 8.62 13.19
CA LEU A 651 28.38 7.50 13.79
C LEU A 651 28.56 6.21 12.98
N LYS A 652 28.40 6.28 11.65
CA LYS A 652 28.58 5.12 10.77
C LYS A 652 30.03 4.61 10.74
N THR A 653 31.00 5.51 10.89
CA THR A 653 32.43 5.18 10.71
C THR A 653 33.09 4.72 12.01
N TYR A 654 32.77 5.36 13.13
CA TYR A 654 33.48 5.19 14.41
C TYR A 654 32.58 4.72 15.55
N GLY A 655 31.28 4.54 15.28
CA GLY A 655 30.31 4.16 16.30
C GLY A 655 29.93 5.30 17.25
N LEU A 656 28.97 5.01 18.12
CA LEU A 656 28.31 6.03 18.94
C LEU A 656 29.22 6.56 20.06
N ALA A 657 29.98 5.69 20.74
CA ALA A 657 30.83 6.06 21.86
C ALA A 657 31.86 7.14 21.44
N ILE A 658 32.56 6.93 20.33
CA ILE A 658 33.57 7.87 19.81
C ILE A 658 32.90 9.17 19.34
N THR A 659 31.71 9.06 18.73
CA THR A 659 30.97 10.24 18.23
C THR A 659 30.44 11.11 19.37
N PHE A 660 30.02 10.54 20.51
CA PHE A 660 29.46 11.27 21.65
C PHE A 660 30.49 11.87 22.60
N MET A 661 31.69 11.28 22.71
CA MET A 661 32.75 11.70 23.62
C MET A 661 33.02 13.22 23.62
N PRO A 662 33.22 13.90 22.46
CA PRO A 662 33.51 15.33 22.44
C PRO A 662 32.39 16.20 23.01
N TYR A 663 31.13 15.79 22.83
CA TYR A 663 29.96 16.52 23.33
C TYR A 663 29.95 16.52 24.86
N ILE A 664 30.22 15.37 25.47
CA ILE A 664 30.19 15.21 26.93
C ILE A 664 31.31 15.99 27.59
N THR A 665 32.54 15.92 27.04
CA THR A 665 33.67 16.69 27.55
C THR A 665 33.37 18.19 27.52
N LEU A 666 32.81 18.67 26.40
CA LEU A 666 32.47 20.08 26.26
C LEU A 666 31.32 20.49 27.18
N SER A 667 30.27 19.68 27.33
CA SER A 667 29.15 19.95 28.26
C SER A 667 29.63 20.06 29.71
N LEU A 668 30.54 19.18 30.15
CA LEU A 668 31.12 19.24 31.50
C LEU A 668 31.91 20.54 31.73
N MET A 669 32.76 20.93 30.77
CA MET A 669 33.52 22.18 30.86
C MET A 669 32.60 23.41 30.92
N LEU A 670 31.55 23.43 30.11
CA LEU A 670 30.59 24.53 30.06
C LEU A 670 29.74 24.61 31.33
N LEU A 671 29.35 23.48 31.91
CA LEU A 671 28.62 23.45 33.19
C LEU A 671 29.48 24.04 34.32
N LEU A 672 30.75 23.65 34.42
CA LEU A 672 31.68 24.23 35.41
C LEU A 672 31.86 25.74 35.22
N LEU A 673 31.92 26.20 33.96
CA LEU A 673 31.99 27.62 33.63
C LEU A 673 30.73 28.36 34.08
N ILE A 674 29.53 27.84 33.76
CA ILE A 674 28.25 28.45 34.14
C ILE A 674 28.12 28.55 35.65
N VAL A 675 28.45 27.49 36.40
CA VAL A 675 28.41 27.51 37.88
C VAL A 675 29.25 28.66 38.46
N LYS A 676 30.36 29.02 37.80
CA LYS A 676 31.27 30.08 38.25
C LYS A 676 30.79 31.49 37.89
N ILE A 677 30.15 31.68 36.75
CA ILE A 677 29.79 33.01 36.22
C ILE A 677 28.31 33.36 36.36
N TYR A 678 27.46 32.39 36.71
CA TYR A 678 26.04 32.63 36.95
C TYR A 678 25.89 33.56 38.17
N PRO A 679 25.07 34.62 38.09
CA PRO A 679 24.95 35.58 39.18
C PRO A 679 24.46 34.88 40.45
N THR A 680 25.25 34.95 41.51
CA THR A 680 24.83 34.55 42.86
C THR A 680 24.02 35.70 43.44
N TYR A 681 22.73 35.48 43.71
CA TYR A 681 22.01 36.40 44.60
C TYR A 681 22.72 36.41 45.97
N PRO A 682 22.86 37.59 46.62
CA PRO A 682 22.94 37.65 48.07
C PRO A 682 21.60 37.24 48.71
#